data_AF-A0A3B9F540-F1
#
_entry.id   AF-A0A3B9F540-F1
#
_cell.length_a   1.000
_cell.length_b   1.000
_cell.length_c   1.000
_cell.angle_alpha   90.00
_cell.angle_beta   90.00
_cell.angle_gamma   90.00
#
_symmetry.space_group_name_H-M   'P 1'
#
loop_
_entity.id
_entity.type
_entity.pdbx_description
1 polymer ?
#
loop_
_entity_poly.entity_id
_entity_poly.type
_entity_poly.pdbx_seq_one_letter_code
_entity_poly.pdbx_strand_id
1 'polypeptide(L)'
;CTRNTINIAVVGYARQGKSRLLLSLTGLKNTVIPDGGNGYCTGTLSKICHEPGLLEAKAKVKFSSWQDFREDILNPYYETLGLGATPTSLDNFAKYPPPPLPIDRRDSAIDKAIYGHLRKDYFSNIRKYYHLLGKPSVEISERQIREYVTQDTKDGSGEKIVNYLAVKELEISCPFPSEDIGKIMLIDLPGLGDTNLIDADRLVRTLRYEADFVLFVRRPEANAVWGGAHIKLYQVAKEALGELPLHECSFMVLNRTQNSVEGGDNSYRCQMLQTELKQTPISVEKCVIADCSNPEEANSQVLEPILNYLADNIEYIDKKYAHSYQKQIDHLQWKINIELVKAEKALAYYADKDILFEFLFEKFWQKLTNDLENLLTHFSQHRHDQDYKFATRIQQAVDNCRHDTGIPKTFEEIMERRNFFGSYTTAYNEFLHEIRTHFLQHFLSLDVGMQESVGTHKLLVSKVFETNLGDIANGKSLELLQAIAMDLPENATTLKAAFSAFNNFNVSGAAQIQRHIRENLNRLRPDDNRMTFSEVAIGSGLLPVDASLPNQEELILAALQKLHKEAADKAEEALNKLLCEPSLDAYYMVEVFIDRILRTKGVQLEWRIFLRKLSPKVWPEFQEIEKRIQLQEIWQDLVKKAKKTNEFQNKQLIIYEPKTN
;
A
#
# COMPACT_ATOMS: atom_id res chain seq x y z
N CYS A 1 -41.33 -3.31 3.07
CA CYS A 1 -41.60 -4.47 3.95
C CYS A 1 -42.27 -5.58 3.16
N THR A 2 -41.90 -6.84 3.38
CA THR A 2 -42.33 -8.02 2.61
C THR A 2 -43.14 -9.03 3.43
N ARG A 3 -43.42 -8.77 4.71
CA ARG A 3 -44.22 -9.66 5.58
C ARG A 3 -45.71 -9.34 5.43
N ASN A 4 -46.54 -10.39 5.37
CA ASN A 4 -47.99 -10.31 5.15
C ASN A 4 -48.81 -10.54 6.43
N THR A 5 -48.18 -10.58 7.59
CA THR A 5 -48.78 -10.87 8.90
C THR A 5 -48.35 -9.84 9.93
N ILE A 6 -49.22 -9.55 10.90
CA ILE A 6 -48.85 -8.85 12.15
C ILE A 6 -48.40 -9.90 13.15
N ASN A 7 -47.18 -9.76 13.65
CA ASN A 7 -46.53 -10.75 14.50
C ASN A 7 -46.46 -10.28 15.96
N ILE A 8 -47.12 -11.01 16.86
CA ILE A 8 -47.16 -10.72 18.29
C ILE A 8 -46.29 -11.74 19.03
N ALA A 9 -45.19 -11.28 19.62
CA ALA A 9 -44.28 -12.12 20.39
C ALA A 9 -44.73 -12.23 21.85
N VAL A 10 -44.97 -13.45 22.33
CA VAL A 10 -45.40 -13.71 23.71
C VAL A 10 -44.20 -14.02 24.58
N VAL A 11 -43.89 -13.13 25.53
CA VAL A 11 -42.69 -13.15 26.36
C VAL A 11 -43.05 -13.31 27.83
N GLY A 12 -42.26 -14.05 28.59
CA GLY A 12 -42.53 -14.25 30.02
C GLY A 12 -41.75 -15.42 30.59
N TYR A 13 -41.66 -15.48 31.91
CA TYR A 13 -40.96 -16.57 32.58
C TYR A 13 -41.66 -17.91 32.36
N ALA A 14 -40.92 -19.02 32.56
CA ALA A 14 -41.56 -20.34 32.63
C ALA A 14 -42.64 -20.36 33.72
N ARG A 15 -43.71 -21.15 33.50
CA ARG A 15 -44.85 -21.31 34.44
C ARG A 15 -45.68 -20.05 34.73
N GLN A 16 -45.52 -18.99 33.94
CA GLN A 16 -46.35 -17.77 34.04
C GLN A 16 -47.68 -17.86 33.27
N GLY A 17 -47.92 -18.95 32.54
CA GLY A 17 -49.17 -19.17 31.79
C GLY A 17 -49.16 -18.74 30.32
N LYS A 18 -47.98 -18.54 29.71
CA LYS A 18 -47.85 -18.24 28.27
C LYS A 18 -48.56 -19.24 27.36
N SER A 19 -48.20 -20.53 27.49
CA SER A 19 -48.79 -21.60 26.68
C SER A 19 -50.30 -21.69 26.91
N ARG A 20 -50.77 -21.50 28.16
CA ARG A 20 -52.20 -21.45 28.48
C ARG A 20 -52.91 -20.29 27.77
N LEU A 21 -52.31 -19.08 27.79
CA LEU A 21 -52.83 -17.94 27.06
C LEU A 21 -52.89 -18.22 25.56
N LEU A 22 -51.81 -18.76 24.97
CA LEU A 22 -51.76 -19.10 23.55
C LEU A 22 -52.85 -20.12 23.16
N LEU A 23 -53.09 -21.15 23.97
CA LEU A 23 -54.19 -22.10 23.72
C LEU A 23 -55.55 -21.38 23.72
N SER A 24 -55.81 -20.51 24.69
CA SER A 24 -57.05 -19.73 24.79
C SER A 24 -57.24 -18.75 23.62
N LEU A 25 -56.16 -18.13 23.13
CA LEU A 25 -56.20 -17.21 22.00
C LEU A 25 -56.34 -17.91 20.64
N THR A 26 -55.81 -19.14 20.52
CA THR A 26 -55.71 -19.83 19.21
C THR A 26 -56.74 -20.94 19.04
N GLY A 27 -57.41 -21.37 20.12
CA GLY A 27 -58.31 -22.53 20.10
C GLY A 27 -57.59 -23.88 19.99
N LEU A 28 -56.25 -23.87 19.98
CA LEU A 28 -55.45 -25.10 19.95
C LEU A 28 -55.67 -25.91 21.22
N LYS A 29 -55.44 -27.22 21.11
CA LYS A 29 -55.52 -28.17 22.21
C LYS A 29 -54.17 -28.31 22.91
N ASN A 30 -54.20 -28.72 24.17
CA ASN A 30 -53.02 -29.06 24.97
C ASN A 30 -52.17 -30.21 24.37
N THR A 31 -52.75 -30.97 23.44
CA THR A 31 -52.03 -31.98 22.65
C THR A 31 -51.05 -31.36 21.65
N VAL A 32 -51.27 -30.11 21.23
CA VAL A 32 -50.46 -29.38 20.24
C VAL A 32 -49.38 -28.55 20.93
N ILE A 33 -49.80 -27.69 21.87
CA ILE A 33 -48.88 -26.87 22.69
C ILE A 33 -49.13 -27.22 24.15
N PRO A 34 -48.18 -27.88 24.83
CA PRO A 34 -48.37 -28.29 26.22
C PRO A 34 -48.41 -27.09 27.17
N ASP A 35 -49.35 -27.08 28.10
CA ASP A 35 -49.51 -26.08 29.16
C ASP A 35 -49.15 -26.58 30.58
N GLY A 36 -48.68 -27.83 30.69
CA GLY A 36 -48.62 -28.60 31.92
C GLY A 36 -47.62 -28.12 32.99
N GLY A 37 -47.94 -28.37 34.26
CA GLY A 37 -47.18 -27.94 35.46
C GLY A 37 -45.89 -28.73 35.77
N ASN A 38 -45.64 -29.86 35.10
CA ASN A 38 -44.52 -30.76 35.38
C ASN A 38 -43.39 -30.62 34.35
N GLY A 39 -42.53 -29.60 34.53
CA GLY A 39 -41.26 -29.46 33.80
C GLY A 39 -41.30 -28.56 32.54
N TYR A 40 -40.15 -28.42 31.87
CA TYR A 40 -39.93 -27.55 30.70
C TYR A 40 -40.65 -28.11 29.46
N CYS A 41 -41.80 -27.53 29.10
CA CYS A 41 -42.71 -28.16 28.13
C CYS A 41 -42.43 -27.83 26.65
N THR A 42 -41.94 -26.64 26.30
CA THR A 42 -41.69 -26.22 24.90
C THR A 42 -40.18 -26.14 24.61
N GLY A 43 -39.69 -26.90 23.62
CA GLY A 43 -38.28 -26.94 23.21
C GLY A 43 -37.94 -26.15 21.95
N THR A 44 -38.94 -25.62 21.25
CA THR A 44 -38.80 -25.02 19.91
C THR A 44 -39.64 -23.77 19.77
N LEU A 45 -39.11 -22.77 19.05
CA LEU A 45 -39.85 -21.58 18.62
C LEU A 45 -41.08 -21.99 17.80
N SER A 46 -42.27 -21.60 18.26
CA SER A 46 -43.54 -21.93 17.61
C SER A 46 -44.21 -20.66 17.10
N LYS A 47 -44.56 -20.63 15.81
CA LYS A 47 -45.23 -19.53 15.13
C LYS A 47 -46.65 -19.98 14.79
N ILE A 48 -47.65 -19.43 15.46
CA ILE A 48 -49.05 -19.84 15.32
C ILE A 48 -49.77 -18.81 14.46
N CYS A 49 -50.16 -19.21 13.25
CA CYS A 49 -50.77 -18.35 12.25
C CYS A 49 -52.27 -18.56 12.20
N HIS A 50 -53.03 -17.46 12.17
CA HIS A 50 -54.45 -17.51 11.86
C HIS A 50 -54.67 -17.88 10.38
N GLU A 51 -55.30 -19.03 10.14
CA GLU A 51 -55.72 -19.47 8.80
C GLU A 51 -57.21 -19.86 8.84
N PRO A 52 -58.12 -18.99 8.35
CA PRO A 52 -59.55 -19.24 8.43
C PRO A 52 -59.97 -20.40 7.52
N GLY A 53 -61.00 -21.15 7.93
CA GLY A 53 -61.58 -22.23 7.13
C GLY A 53 -60.88 -23.59 7.23
N LEU A 54 -59.84 -23.73 8.05
CA LEU A 54 -59.24 -25.04 8.36
C LEU A 54 -60.13 -25.84 9.33
N LEU A 55 -60.26 -27.15 9.09
CA LEU A 55 -61.01 -28.07 9.97
C LEU A 55 -60.16 -28.59 11.14
N GLU A 56 -58.87 -28.82 10.90
CA GLU A 56 -57.89 -29.26 11.90
C GLU A 56 -56.60 -28.44 11.73
N ALA A 57 -55.81 -28.32 12.80
CA ALA A 57 -54.54 -27.62 12.72
C ALA A 57 -53.53 -28.40 11.86
N LYS A 58 -52.70 -27.68 11.12
CA LYS A 58 -51.54 -28.23 10.40
C LYS A 58 -50.29 -27.51 10.84
N ALA A 59 -49.13 -28.14 10.67
CA ALA A 59 -47.87 -27.45 10.93
C ALA A 59 -46.82 -27.77 9.88
N LYS A 60 -45.92 -26.81 9.66
CA LYS A 60 -44.74 -26.94 8.84
C LYS A 60 -43.50 -26.92 9.74
N VAL A 61 -42.81 -28.04 9.79
CA VAL A 61 -41.55 -28.20 10.52
C VAL A 61 -40.41 -27.75 9.63
N LYS A 62 -39.60 -26.80 10.11
CA LYS A 62 -38.35 -26.42 9.44
C LYS A 62 -37.17 -26.89 10.27
N PHE A 63 -36.34 -27.73 9.68
CA PHE A 63 -35.16 -28.26 10.34
C PHE A 63 -33.97 -27.29 10.21
N SER A 64 -33.11 -27.27 11.23
CA SER A 64 -31.87 -26.51 11.21
C SER A 64 -30.93 -27.08 10.17
N SER A 65 -30.33 -26.22 9.34
CA SER A 65 -29.15 -26.62 8.58
C SER A 65 -27.96 -26.87 9.52
N TRP A 66 -26.88 -27.47 9.02
CA TRP A 66 -25.64 -27.57 9.81
C TRP A 66 -25.14 -26.19 10.25
N GLN A 67 -25.22 -25.20 9.36
CA GLN A 67 -24.78 -23.84 9.66
C GLN A 67 -25.63 -23.23 10.78
N ASP A 68 -26.96 -23.30 10.67
CA ASP A 68 -27.89 -22.82 11.71
C ASP A 68 -27.63 -23.54 13.04
N PHE A 69 -27.49 -24.87 13.01
CA PHE A 69 -27.25 -25.66 14.21
C PHE A 69 -25.91 -25.28 14.88
N ARG A 70 -24.87 -25.04 14.07
CA ARG A 70 -23.57 -24.62 14.58
C ARG A 70 -23.64 -23.20 15.17
N GLU A 71 -24.20 -22.25 14.44
CA GLU A 71 -24.21 -20.83 14.83
C GLU A 71 -25.20 -20.54 15.97
N ASP A 72 -26.38 -21.15 15.95
CA ASP A 72 -27.48 -20.79 16.85
C ASP A 72 -27.57 -21.70 18.09
N ILE A 73 -26.90 -22.87 18.05
CA ILE A 73 -26.94 -23.85 19.14
C ILE A 73 -25.54 -24.12 19.67
N LEU A 74 -24.58 -24.55 18.84
CA LEU A 74 -23.27 -24.97 19.33
C LEU A 74 -22.37 -23.80 19.74
N ASN A 75 -22.23 -22.75 18.92
CA ASN A 75 -21.35 -21.62 19.20
C ASN A 75 -21.63 -20.98 20.57
N PRO A 76 -22.90 -20.68 20.96
CA PRO A 76 -23.20 -20.13 22.27
C PRO A 76 -22.68 -21.00 23.42
N TYR A 77 -22.78 -22.32 23.32
CA TYR A 77 -22.22 -23.22 24.33
C TYR A 77 -20.69 -23.16 24.39
N TYR A 78 -20.02 -23.20 23.24
CA TYR A 78 -18.56 -23.25 23.17
C TYR A 78 -17.92 -21.93 23.62
N GLU A 79 -18.49 -20.80 23.23
CA GLU A 79 -18.05 -19.46 23.65
C GLU A 79 -18.28 -19.25 25.13
N THR A 80 -19.50 -19.53 25.61
CA THR A 80 -19.84 -19.38 27.03
C THR A 80 -18.92 -20.21 27.90
N LEU A 81 -18.74 -21.49 27.59
CA LEU A 81 -17.99 -22.44 28.42
C LEU A 81 -16.48 -22.42 28.16
N GLY A 82 -16.01 -21.66 27.17
CA GLY A 82 -14.60 -21.59 26.79
C GLY A 82 -14.04 -22.92 26.27
N LEU A 83 -14.84 -23.68 25.49
CA LEU A 83 -14.46 -25.02 25.00
C LEU A 83 -13.52 -24.99 23.77
N GLY A 84 -13.14 -23.80 23.29
CA GLY A 84 -12.29 -23.63 22.12
C GLY A 84 -13.06 -23.67 20.81
N ALA A 85 -12.46 -24.26 19.77
CA ALA A 85 -13.04 -24.26 18.43
C ALA A 85 -14.30 -25.14 18.35
N THR A 86 -15.37 -24.59 17.77
CA THR A 86 -16.59 -25.35 17.50
C THR A 86 -16.38 -26.37 16.39
N PRO A 87 -17.10 -27.51 16.40
CA PRO A 87 -16.97 -28.52 15.36
C PRO A 87 -17.22 -27.91 13.98
N THR A 88 -16.45 -28.34 12.98
CA THR A 88 -16.52 -27.80 11.61
C THR A 88 -17.58 -28.46 10.74
N SER A 89 -18.03 -29.67 11.12
CA SER A 89 -19.07 -30.42 10.42
C SER A 89 -19.97 -31.19 11.39
N LEU A 90 -21.16 -31.55 10.92
CA LEU A 90 -22.11 -32.37 11.66
C LEU A 90 -21.50 -33.74 12.03
N ASP A 91 -20.73 -34.33 11.11
CA ASP A 91 -20.00 -35.57 11.37
C ASP A 91 -18.96 -35.44 12.47
N ASN A 92 -18.24 -34.31 12.53
CA ASN A 92 -17.28 -34.06 13.59
C ASN A 92 -17.97 -33.98 14.95
N PHE A 93 -19.10 -33.27 15.02
CA PHE A 93 -19.89 -33.23 16.25
C PHE A 93 -20.47 -34.60 16.64
N ALA A 94 -20.90 -35.41 15.67
CA ALA A 94 -21.48 -36.74 15.97
C ALA A 94 -20.43 -37.77 16.40
N LYS A 95 -19.16 -37.62 15.97
CA LYS A 95 -18.07 -38.55 16.27
C LYS A 95 -17.31 -38.19 17.54
N TYR A 96 -17.06 -36.90 17.78
CA TYR A 96 -16.20 -36.44 18.86
C TYR A 96 -17.01 -35.74 19.94
N PRO A 97 -16.94 -36.20 21.21
CA PRO A 97 -17.63 -35.54 22.31
C PRO A 97 -17.10 -34.12 22.53
N PRO A 98 -17.93 -33.20 23.06
CA PRO A 98 -17.47 -31.87 23.46
C PRO A 98 -16.26 -31.97 24.41
N PRO A 99 -15.26 -31.08 24.28
CA PRO A 99 -14.11 -31.04 25.19
C PRO A 99 -14.53 -30.96 26.67
N PRO A 100 -13.73 -31.47 27.61
CA PRO A 100 -14.04 -31.33 29.04
C PRO A 100 -14.04 -29.86 29.46
N LEU A 101 -14.82 -29.52 30.48
CA LEU A 101 -14.83 -28.17 31.07
C LEU A 101 -13.40 -27.72 31.49
N PRO A 102 -13.01 -26.47 31.18
CA PRO A 102 -11.79 -25.84 31.67
C PRO A 102 -11.68 -25.90 33.20
N ILE A 103 -10.45 -26.03 33.73
CA ILE A 103 -10.19 -26.30 35.15
C ILE A 103 -10.81 -25.21 36.05
N ASP A 104 -10.68 -23.95 35.65
CA ASP A 104 -11.21 -22.75 36.31
C ASP A 104 -12.74 -22.70 36.38
N ARG A 105 -13.45 -23.50 35.59
CA ARG A 105 -14.92 -23.55 35.50
C ARG A 105 -15.53 -24.81 36.08
N ARG A 106 -14.71 -25.78 36.49
CA ARG A 106 -15.17 -27.07 37.01
C ARG A 106 -15.85 -26.98 38.37
N ASP A 107 -15.76 -25.87 39.09
CA ASP A 107 -16.44 -25.72 40.39
C ASP A 107 -17.78 -24.98 40.27
N SER A 108 -18.04 -24.33 39.13
CA SER A 108 -19.29 -23.63 38.85
C SER A 108 -20.45 -24.61 38.64
N ALA A 109 -21.45 -24.57 39.53
CA ALA A 109 -22.66 -25.37 39.38
C ALA A 109 -23.45 -25.01 38.11
N ILE A 110 -23.41 -23.74 37.71
CA ILE A 110 -24.05 -23.23 36.49
C ILE A 110 -23.36 -23.80 35.25
N ASP A 111 -22.02 -23.73 35.17
CA ASP A 111 -21.29 -24.24 34.00
C ASP A 111 -21.43 -25.76 33.87
N LYS A 112 -21.50 -26.49 34.99
CA LYS A 112 -21.81 -27.93 35.00
C LYS A 112 -23.19 -28.22 34.39
N ALA A 113 -24.20 -27.43 34.73
CA ALA A 113 -25.55 -27.61 34.20
C ALA A 113 -25.60 -27.32 32.69
N ILE A 114 -25.00 -26.21 32.25
CA ILE A 114 -24.91 -25.80 30.84
C ILE A 114 -24.16 -26.86 30.02
N TYR A 115 -22.99 -27.31 30.49
CA TYR A 115 -22.23 -28.39 29.85
C TYR A 115 -22.98 -29.72 29.84
N GLY A 116 -23.73 -29.99 30.91
CA GLY A 116 -24.63 -31.13 31.03
C GLY A 116 -25.67 -31.15 29.92
N HIS A 117 -26.29 -30.01 29.60
CA HIS A 117 -27.24 -29.88 28.48
C HIS A 117 -26.56 -30.15 27.12
N LEU A 118 -25.43 -29.50 26.82
CA LEU A 118 -24.69 -29.74 25.57
C LEU A 118 -24.34 -31.23 25.39
N ARG A 119 -23.85 -31.86 26.45
CA ARG A 119 -23.38 -33.24 26.38
C ARG A 119 -24.51 -34.27 26.42
N LYS A 120 -25.44 -34.16 27.37
CA LYS A 120 -26.49 -35.18 27.59
C LYS A 120 -27.65 -35.03 26.62
N ASP A 121 -28.07 -33.81 26.30
CA ASP A 121 -29.24 -33.60 25.46
C ASP A 121 -28.84 -33.58 23.99
N TYR A 122 -27.89 -32.72 23.60
CA TYR A 122 -27.48 -32.60 22.20
C TYR A 122 -26.56 -33.74 21.78
N PHE A 123 -25.37 -33.88 22.37
CA PHE A 123 -24.39 -34.85 21.87
C PHE A 123 -24.84 -36.32 22.05
N SER A 124 -25.27 -36.73 23.25
CA SER A 124 -25.65 -38.14 23.49
C SER A 124 -26.86 -38.59 22.65
N ASN A 125 -27.77 -37.68 22.28
CA ASN A 125 -28.91 -38.01 21.43
C ASN A 125 -28.68 -37.73 19.94
N ILE A 126 -27.48 -37.31 19.52
CA ILE A 126 -27.22 -36.91 18.12
C ILE A 126 -27.71 -37.94 17.12
N ARG A 127 -27.50 -39.23 17.38
CA ARG A 127 -27.94 -40.32 16.49
C ARG A 127 -29.46 -40.35 16.24
N LYS A 128 -30.26 -39.88 17.21
CA LYS A 128 -31.72 -39.85 17.13
C LYS A 128 -32.23 -38.77 16.18
N TYR A 129 -31.56 -37.62 16.10
CA TYR A 129 -32.02 -36.46 15.32
C TYR A 129 -31.07 -36.02 14.19
N TYR A 130 -29.88 -36.62 14.08
CA TYR A 130 -28.87 -36.32 13.04
C TYR A 130 -29.49 -36.31 11.64
N HIS A 131 -30.34 -37.29 11.37
CA HIS A 131 -30.99 -37.47 10.07
C HIS A 131 -32.03 -36.40 9.74
N LEU A 132 -32.43 -35.57 10.71
CA LEU A 132 -33.38 -34.47 10.51
C LEU A 132 -32.66 -33.16 10.18
N LEU A 133 -31.40 -32.98 10.59
CA LEU A 133 -30.64 -31.76 10.31
C LEU A 133 -30.38 -31.62 8.81
N GLY A 134 -30.66 -30.43 8.27
CA GLY A 134 -30.54 -30.12 6.85
C GLY A 134 -31.63 -30.74 5.96
N LYS A 135 -32.64 -31.41 6.52
CA LYS A 135 -33.79 -31.87 5.72
C LYS A 135 -34.65 -30.70 5.24
N PRO A 136 -35.29 -30.84 4.06
CA PRO A 136 -36.34 -29.91 3.63
C PRO A 136 -37.47 -29.82 4.67
N SER A 137 -38.21 -28.70 4.63
CA SER A 137 -39.38 -28.52 5.49
C SER A 137 -40.43 -29.59 5.21
N VAL A 138 -41.11 -30.06 6.27
CA VAL A 138 -42.14 -31.09 6.18
C VAL A 138 -43.44 -30.56 6.76
N GLU A 139 -44.55 -30.80 6.06
CA GLU A 139 -45.89 -30.52 6.57
C GLU A 139 -46.42 -31.75 7.33
N ILE A 140 -46.99 -31.50 8.51
CA ILE A 140 -47.46 -32.51 9.45
C ILE A 140 -48.86 -32.18 9.96
N SER A 141 -49.60 -33.23 10.34
CA SER A 141 -50.94 -33.11 10.92
C SER A 141 -50.91 -32.69 12.40
N GLU A 142 -52.04 -32.20 12.93
CA GLU A 142 -52.22 -31.82 14.35
C GLU A 142 -51.65 -32.86 15.34
N ARG A 143 -51.87 -34.15 15.03
CA ARG A 143 -51.48 -35.28 15.90
C ARG A 143 -49.97 -35.46 16.03
N GLN A 144 -49.22 -35.04 15.02
CA GLN A 144 -47.77 -35.21 14.96
C GLN A 144 -47.00 -34.01 15.52
N ILE A 145 -47.66 -32.86 15.70
CA ILE A 145 -47.03 -31.60 16.12
C ILE A 145 -46.23 -31.79 17.41
N ARG A 146 -46.81 -32.53 18.37
CA ARG A 146 -46.21 -32.73 19.69
C ARG A 146 -44.82 -33.36 19.64
N GLU A 147 -44.57 -34.26 18.68
CA GLU A 147 -43.31 -34.98 18.50
C GLU A 147 -42.14 -34.03 18.15
N TYR A 148 -42.44 -32.85 17.59
CA TYR A 148 -41.45 -31.88 17.11
C TYR A 148 -41.30 -30.64 17.98
N VAL A 149 -42.21 -30.40 18.94
CA VAL A 149 -42.24 -29.17 19.76
C VAL A 149 -41.81 -29.41 21.20
N THR A 150 -42.14 -30.58 21.73
CA THR A 150 -42.16 -30.80 23.17
C THR A 150 -40.98 -31.63 23.63
N GLN A 151 -40.53 -31.40 24.87
CA GLN A 151 -39.43 -32.16 25.46
C GLN A 151 -39.92 -33.38 26.25
N ASP A 152 -41.21 -33.54 26.50
CA ASP A 152 -41.77 -34.58 27.37
C ASP A 152 -42.38 -35.77 26.60
N THR A 153 -42.50 -35.66 25.28
CA THR A 153 -43.11 -36.70 24.46
C THR A 153 -42.28 -37.98 24.46
N LYS A 154 -42.96 -39.10 24.65
CA LYS A 154 -42.40 -40.45 24.60
C LYS A 154 -43.03 -41.25 23.47
N ASP A 155 -42.24 -42.12 22.86
CA ASP A 155 -42.75 -43.08 21.88
C ASP A 155 -43.51 -44.23 22.57
N GLY A 156 -44.06 -45.16 21.77
CA GLY A 156 -44.79 -46.33 22.27
C GLY A 156 -43.96 -47.29 23.14
N SER A 157 -42.63 -47.14 23.17
CA SER A 157 -41.72 -47.91 24.02
C SER A 157 -41.39 -47.20 25.34
N GLY A 158 -41.83 -45.95 25.51
CA GLY A 158 -41.52 -45.11 26.66
C GLY A 158 -40.20 -44.34 26.54
N GLU A 159 -39.50 -44.43 25.41
CA GLU A 159 -38.30 -43.63 25.13
C GLU A 159 -38.67 -42.19 24.75
N LYS A 160 -37.82 -41.23 25.15
CA LYS A 160 -37.99 -39.81 24.86
C LYS A 160 -37.83 -39.53 23.35
N ILE A 161 -38.81 -38.87 22.74
CA ILE A 161 -38.72 -38.33 21.39
C ILE A 161 -37.96 -36.99 21.47
N VAL A 162 -36.94 -36.84 20.62
CA VAL A 162 -36.01 -35.70 20.68
C VAL A 162 -35.92 -34.94 19.35
N ASN A 163 -36.93 -35.08 18.49
CA ASN A 163 -36.94 -34.44 17.17
C ASN A 163 -36.81 -32.92 17.27
N TYR A 164 -37.36 -32.32 18.34
CA TYR A 164 -37.29 -30.89 18.63
C TYR A 164 -35.85 -30.32 18.63
N LEU A 165 -34.82 -31.14 18.92
CA LEU A 165 -33.42 -30.73 18.90
C LEU A 165 -32.90 -30.39 17.49
N ALA A 166 -33.54 -30.94 16.44
CA ALA A 166 -33.22 -30.65 15.05
C ALA A 166 -34.11 -29.55 14.43
N VAL A 167 -35.16 -29.11 15.14
CA VAL A 167 -36.12 -28.14 14.61
C VAL A 167 -35.61 -26.72 14.83
N LYS A 168 -35.57 -25.94 13.75
CA LYS A 168 -35.26 -24.51 13.79
C LYS A 168 -36.49 -23.71 14.23
N GLU A 169 -37.60 -23.95 13.58
CA GLU A 169 -38.88 -23.30 13.84
C GLU A 169 -40.03 -24.23 13.41
N LEU A 170 -41.16 -24.08 14.10
CA LEU A 170 -42.42 -24.69 13.71
C LEU A 170 -43.44 -23.60 13.37
N GLU A 171 -44.04 -23.68 12.18
CA GLU A 171 -45.17 -22.83 11.78
C GLU A 171 -46.46 -23.64 11.88
N ILE A 172 -47.34 -23.31 12.83
CA ILE A 172 -48.65 -23.94 13.03
C ILE A 172 -49.70 -23.04 12.38
N SER A 173 -50.57 -23.58 11.55
CA SER A 173 -51.74 -22.87 11.02
C SER A 173 -53.02 -23.44 11.62
N CYS A 174 -53.86 -22.57 12.18
CA CYS A 174 -55.17 -22.93 12.73
C CYS A 174 -56.16 -21.75 12.64
N PRO A 175 -57.48 -22.00 12.65
CA PRO A 175 -58.45 -20.92 12.78
C PRO A 175 -58.45 -20.46 14.25
N PHE A 176 -58.44 -19.15 14.47
CA PHE A 176 -58.53 -18.58 15.82
C PHE A 176 -60.02 -18.43 16.19
N PRO A 177 -60.39 -18.46 17.48
CA PRO A 177 -61.79 -18.48 17.90
C PRO A 177 -62.55 -17.17 17.67
N SER A 178 -61.86 -16.04 17.53
CA SER A 178 -62.49 -14.72 17.36
C SER A 178 -62.78 -14.42 15.89
N GLU A 179 -63.97 -13.87 15.65
CA GLU A 179 -64.43 -13.43 14.32
C GLU A 179 -63.72 -12.13 13.91
N ASP A 180 -63.61 -11.86 12.60
CA ASP A 180 -62.96 -10.67 12.03
C ASP A 180 -61.46 -10.48 12.35
N ILE A 181 -60.73 -11.58 12.58
CA ILE A 181 -59.26 -11.58 12.72
C ILE A 181 -58.57 -11.59 11.35
N GLY A 182 -57.69 -10.61 11.12
CA GLY A 182 -56.84 -10.55 9.92
C GLY A 182 -55.69 -11.57 9.93
N LYS A 183 -54.67 -11.34 9.10
CA LYS A 183 -53.46 -12.19 9.07
C LYS A 183 -52.57 -11.91 10.29
N ILE A 184 -52.78 -12.65 11.37
CA ILE A 184 -52.04 -12.51 12.63
C ILE A 184 -51.23 -13.77 12.92
N MET A 185 -50.04 -13.58 13.47
CA MET A 185 -49.15 -14.63 13.93
C MET A 185 -48.79 -14.40 15.41
N LEU A 186 -49.02 -15.40 16.25
CA LEU A 186 -48.54 -15.42 17.63
C LEU A 186 -47.24 -16.20 17.69
N ILE A 187 -46.19 -15.60 18.23
CA ILE A 187 -44.88 -16.23 18.36
C ILE A 187 -44.68 -16.65 19.82
N ASP A 188 -44.67 -17.96 20.07
CA ASP A 188 -44.36 -18.54 21.38
C ASP A 188 -42.85 -18.57 21.58
N LEU A 189 -42.37 -17.75 22.51
CA LEU A 189 -40.97 -17.73 22.90
C LEU A 189 -40.75 -18.66 24.10
N PRO A 190 -39.69 -19.50 24.07
CA PRO A 190 -39.30 -20.30 25.22
C PRO A 190 -39.20 -19.43 26.48
N GLY A 191 -39.72 -19.93 27.61
CA GLY A 191 -39.71 -19.16 28.84
C GLY A 191 -38.30 -18.93 29.37
N LEU A 192 -37.91 -17.68 29.58
CA LEU A 192 -36.71 -17.34 30.34
C LEU A 192 -36.93 -17.77 31.80
N GLY A 193 -35.95 -18.35 32.47
CA GLY A 193 -36.17 -18.85 33.84
C GLY A 193 -35.04 -19.72 34.38
N ASP A 194 -34.44 -20.55 33.52
CA ASP A 194 -33.39 -21.48 33.96
C ASP A 194 -32.07 -21.34 33.18
N THR A 195 -31.91 -20.22 32.46
CA THR A 195 -30.67 -19.78 31.79
C THR A 195 -29.92 -20.87 31.01
N ASN A 196 -30.52 -21.32 29.91
CA ASN A 196 -29.71 -21.61 28.73
C ASN A 196 -29.46 -20.26 28.02
N LEU A 197 -28.20 -19.85 27.83
CA LEU A 197 -27.85 -18.62 27.10
C LEU A 197 -28.49 -18.55 25.70
N ILE A 198 -28.72 -19.72 25.08
CA ILE A 198 -29.34 -19.88 23.77
C ILE A 198 -30.74 -19.26 23.71
N ASP A 199 -31.51 -19.35 24.79
CA ASP A 199 -32.89 -18.85 24.80
C ASP A 199 -32.94 -17.31 24.85
N ALA A 200 -31.90 -16.67 25.40
CA ALA A 200 -31.78 -15.21 25.40
C ALA A 200 -31.40 -14.67 24.01
N ASP A 201 -30.44 -15.27 23.32
CA ASP A 201 -30.07 -14.86 21.95
C ASP A 201 -31.21 -15.10 20.95
N ARG A 202 -31.92 -16.23 21.09
CA ARG A 202 -33.13 -16.52 20.30
C ARG A 202 -34.23 -15.50 20.56
N LEU A 203 -34.48 -15.15 21.83
CA LEU A 203 -35.42 -14.09 22.19
C LEU A 203 -35.04 -12.76 21.51
N VAL A 204 -33.78 -12.36 21.63
CA VAL A 204 -33.26 -11.10 21.06
C VAL A 204 -33.46 -11.07 19.55
N ARG A 205 -33.08 -12.12 18.84
CA ARG A 205 -33.23 -12.20 17.37
C ARG A 205 -34.69 -12.17 16.94
N THR A 206 -35.55 -12.93 17.60
CA THR A 206 -36.97 -13.01 17.26
C THR A 206 -37.65 -11.66 17.48
N LEU A 207 -37.41 -11.02 18.63
CA LEU A 207 -37.94 -9.69 18.91
C LEU A 207 -37.45 -8.65 17.89
N ARG A 208 -36.16 -8.70 17.54
CA ARG A 208 -35.56 -7.71 16.63
C ARG A 208 -36.04 -7.82 15.18
N TYR A 209 -36.23 -9.04 14.68
CA TYR A 209 -36.42 -9.28 13.24
C TYR A 209 -37.81 -9.78 12.87
N GLU A 210 -38.60 -10.26 13.83
CA GLU A 210 -39.88 -10.93 13.54
C GLU A 210 -41.07 -10.38 14.31
N ALA A 211 -40.87 -9.71 15.45
CA ALA A 211 -41.97 -9.18 16.25
C ALA A 211 -42.34 -7.75 15.83
N ASP A 212 -43.65 -7.50 15.72
CA ASP A 212 -44.21 -6.15 15.53
C ASP A 212 -44.84 -5.65 16.85
N PHE A 213 -45.24 -6.56 17.73
CA PHE A 213 -45.76 -6.25 19.07
C PHE A 213 -45.28 -7.28 20.10
N VAL A 214 -45.11 -6.87 21.36
CA VAL A 214 -44.66 -7.74 22.45
C VAL A 214 -45.71 -7.87 23.53
N LEU A 215 -46.05 -9.11 23.89
CA LEU A 215 -46.98 -9.43 24.94
C LEU A 215 -46.27 -10.07 26.12
N PHE A 216 -46.05 -9.30 27.19
CA PHE A 216 -45.47 -9.83 28.41
C PHE A 216 -46.54 -10.57 29.24
N VAL A 217 -46.24 -11.78 29.71
CA VAL A 217 -47.17 -12.58 30.52
C VAL A 217 -46.56 -12.88 31.88
N ARG A 218 -47.30 -12.56 32.94
CA ARG A 218 -46.91 -12.83 34.32
C ARG A 218 -48.10 -13.35 35.13
N ARG A 219 -47.92 -14.46 35.85
CA ARG A 219 -48.84 -14.98 36.86
C ARG A 219 -48.33 -14.62 38.26
N PRO A 220 -49.04 -13.78 39.03
CA PRO A 220 -48.62 -13.44 40.39
C PRO A 220 -48.73 -14.63 41.36
N GLU A 221 -47.60 -15.04 41.92
CA GLU A 221 -47.50 -16.06 42.99
C GLU A 221 -47.69 -15.45 44.39
N ALA A 222 -47.66 -16.29 45.43
CA ALA A 222 -47.66 -15.83 46.82
C ALA A 222 -46.42 -14.93 47.07
N ASN A 223 -46.65 -13.72 47.59
CA ASN A 223 -45.63 -12.67 47.78
C ASN A 223 -44.99 -12.14 46.49
N ALA A 224 -45.68 -12.21 45.35
CA ALA A 224 -45.17 -11.67 44.10
C ALA A 224 -44.88 -10.17 44.18
N VAL A 225 -43.66 -9.79 43.80
CA VAL A 225 -43.18 -8.40 43.66
C VAL A 225 -42.49 -8.21 42.30
N TRP A 226 -42.35 -6.98 41.82
CA TRP A 226 -41.48 -6.68 40.67
C TRP A 226 -39.99 -6.84 41.03
N GLY A 227 -39.50 -8.08 41.06
CA GLY A 227 -38.10 -8.40 41.33
C GLY A 227 -37.18 -8.22 40.12
N GLY A 228 -35.87 -8.24 40.37
CA GLY A 228 -34.82 -8.01 39.35
C GLY A 228 -34.87 -8.92 38.12
N ALA A 229 -35.42 -10.13 38.25
CA ALA A 229 -35.65 -11.02 37.11
C ALA A 229 -36.59 -10.38 36.05
N HIS A 230 -37.74 -9.84 36.48
CA HIS A 230 -38.71 -9.22 35.57
C HIS A 230 -38.15 -7.96 34.91
N ILE A 231 -37.39 -7.16 35.66
CA ILE A 231 -36.71 -5.96 35.14
C ILE A 231 -35.67 -6.37 34.09
N LYS A 232 -34.88 -7.40 34.37
CA LYS A 232 -33.89 -7.94 33.43
C LYS A 232 -34.54 -8.46 32.16
N LEU A 233 -35.65 -9.20 32.26
CA LEU A 233 -36.41 -9.68 31.10
C LEU A 233 -36.86 -8.52 30.21
N TYR A 234 -37.46 -7.49 30.81
CA TYR A 234 -37.89 -6.30 30.09
C TYR A 234 -36.71 -5.55 29.46
N GLN A 235 -35.57 -5.45 30.17
CA GLN A 235 -34.36 -4.82 29.65
C GLN A 235 -33.80 -5.59 28.44
N VAL A 236 -33.73 -6.92 28.48
CA VAL A 236 -33.29 -7.74 27.34
C VAL A 236 -34.21 -7.53 26.14
N ALA A 237 -35.53 -7.47 26.35
CA ALA A 237 -36.47 -7.17 25.26
C ALA A 237 -36.27 -5.76 24.68
N LYS A 238 -36.03 -4.76 25.55
CA LYS A 238 -35.76 -3.38 25.13
C LYS A 238 -34.47 -3.28 24.32
N GLU A 239 -33.40 -3.92 24.77
CA GLU A 239 -32.11 -3.96 24.08
C GLU A 239 -32.22 -4.68 22.73
N ALA A 240 -33.02 -5.73 22.64
CA ALA A 240 -33.26 -6.48 21.41
C ALA A 240 -33.93 -5.64 20.32
N LEU A 241 -34.98 -4.92 20.70
CA LEU A 241 -35.78 -4.06 19.82
C LEU A 241 -35.03 -2.77 19.44
N GLY A 242 -34.02 -2.38 20.23
CA GLY A 242 -33.18 -1.22 19.97
C GLY A 242 -33.98 0.07 20.10
N GLU A 243 -34.19 0.74 18.96
CA GLU A 243 -34.88 2.03 18.90
C GLU A 243 -36.40 1.92 18.72
N LEU A 244 -36.93 0.70 18.55
CA LEU A 244 -38.39 0.48 18.61
C LEU A 244 -38.90 0.88 20.00
N PRO A 245 -39.94 1.72 20.08
CA PRO A 245 -40.49 2.14 21.35
C PRO A 245 -41.24 0.97 21.99
N LEU A 246 -40.52 0.12 22.72
CA LEU A 246 -41.11 -1.06 23.39
C LEU A 246 -42.32 -0.67 24.25
N HIS A 247 -42.30 0.49 24.89
CA HIS A 247 -43.43 1.00 25.68
C HIS A 247 -44.69 1.32 24.87
N GLU A 248 -44.59 1.60 23.57
CA GLU A 248 -45.75 1.78 22.67
C GLU A 248 -46.10 0.45 22.00
N CYS A 249 -45.13 -0.45 21.81
CA CYS A 249 -45.32 -1.72 21.10
C CYS A 249 -45.46 -2.92 22.05
N SER A 250 -45.95 -2.72 23.29
CA SER A 250 -46.10 -3.85 24.21
C SER A 250 -47.18 -3.70 25.25
N PHE A 251 -47.79 -4.83 25.61
CA PHE A 251 -48.71 -4.97 26.74
C PHE A 251 -48.14 -5.90 27.81
N MET A 252 -48.60 -5.72 29.06
CA MET A 252 -48.39 -6.64 30.18
C MET A 252 -49.71 -7.34 30.51
N VAL A 253 -49.71 -8.66 30.53
CA VAL A 253 -50.83 -9.50 30.95
C VAL A 253 -50.52 -10.08 32.32
N LEU A 254 -51.31 -9.67 33.31
CA LEU A 254 -51.33 -10.30 34.63
C LEU A 254 -52.36 -11.43 34.60
N ASN A 255 -51.84 -12.65 34.53
CA ASN A 255 -52.63 -13.87 34.44
C ASN A 255 -53.32 -14.14 35.78
N ARG A 256 -54.65 -13.95 35.80
CA ARG A 256 -55.51 -14.18 36.95
C ARG A 256 -55.88 -15.65 37.05
N THR A 257 -55.81 -16.22 38.25
CA THR A 257 -56.32 -17.56 38.57
C THR A 257 -57.50 -17.44 39.51
N GLN A 258 -58.44 -18.40 39.44
CA GLN A 258 -59.58 -18.50 40.36
C GLN A 258 -59.37 -19.63 41.39
N ASN A 259 -60.21 -19.68 42.42
CA ASN A 259 -60.10 -20.60 43.58
C ASN A 259 -60.11 -22.11 43.25
N SER A 260 -60.37 -22.51 42.00
CA SER A 260 -60.41 -23.91 41.54
C SER A 260 -59.08 -24.45 41.00
N VAL A 261 -58.00 -23.65 40.98
CA VAL A 261 -56.69 -24.00 40.38
C VAL A 261 -55.58 -23.99 41.44
N GLU A 262 -54.51 -24.78 41.24
CA GLU A 262 -53.27 -24.72 42.06
C GLU A 262 -52.78 -23.26 42.19
N GLY A 263 -52.79 -22.72 43.41
CA GLY A 263 -52.39 -21.34 43.73
C GLY A 263 -53.52 -20.40 44.20
N GLY A 264 -54.79 -20.81 44.05
CA GLY A 264 -55.96 -20.06 44.50
C GLY A 264 -56.25 -18.78 43.72
N ASP A 265 -57.24 -18.00 44.17
CA ASP A 265 -57.53 -16.68 43.60
C ASP A 265 -56.38 -15.69 43.85
N ASN A 266 -55.81 -15.14 42.77
CA ASN A 266 -54.73 -14.16 42.81
C ASN A 266 -55.13 -12.76 42.34
N SER A 267 -56.44 -12.47 42.21
CA SER A 267 -56.97 -11.20 41.69
C SER A 267 -56.43 -9.97 42.42
N TYR A 268 -56.41 -10.01 43.76
CA TYR A 268 -55.85 -8.94 44.59
C TYR A 268 -54.38 -8.65 44.26
N ARG A 269 -53.58 -9.70 44.03
CA ARG A 269 -52.16 -9.56 43.68
C ARG A 269 -51.97 -9.00 42.27
N CYS A 270 -52.84 -9.36 41.34
CA CYS A 270 -52.85 -8.77 40.00
C CYS A 270 -53.10 -7.24 40.08
N GLN A 271 -54.11 -6.82 40.85
CA GLN A 271 -54.41 -5.38 41.04
C GLN A 271 -53.27 -4.64 41.74
N MET A 272 -52.65 -5.26 42.75
CA MET A 272 -51.49 -4.71 43.44
C MET A 272 -50.30 -4.51 42.49
N LEU A 273 -49.91 -5.55 41.75
CA LEU A 273 -48.79 -5.46 40.80
C LEU A 273 -49.08 -4.51 39.64
N GLN A 274 -50.32 -4.42 39.16
CA GLN A 274 -50.71 -3.44 38.14
C GLN A 274 -50.51 -2.01 38.65
N THR A 275 -50.83 -1.75 39.92
CA THR A 275 -50.61 -0.44 40.54
C THR A 275 -49.13 -0.15 40.72
N GLU A 276 -48.37 -1.13 41.24
CA GLU A 276 -46.92 -1.02 41.45
C GLU A 276 -46.12 -0.86 40.15
N LEU A 277 -46.61 -1.38 39.02
CA LEU A 277 -45.92 -1.33 37.73
C LEU A 277 -45.49 0.10 37.36
N LYS A 278 -46.31 1.11 37.72
CA LYS A 278 -46.03 2.54 37.51
C LYS A 278 -44.79 3.05 38.26
N GLN A 279 -44.34 2.35 39.29
CA GLN A 279 -43.18 2.67 40.11
C GLN A 279 -41.93 1.88 39.68
N THR A 280 -42.03 1.06 38.64
CA THR A 280 -40.94 0.23 38.11
C THR A 280 -40.36 0.82 36.82
N PRO A 281 -39.15 0.42 36.41
CA PRO A 281 -38.61 0.78 35.09
C PRO A 281 -39.29 0.06 33.91
N ILE A 282 -40.24 -0.86 34.18
CA ILE A 282 -40.99 -1.58 33.15
C ILE A 282 -42.07 -0.65 32.61
N SER A 283 -41.96 -0.30 31.33
CA SER A 283 -42.87 0.61 30.66
C SER A 283 -43.53 -0.11 29.48
N VAL A 284 -44.83 -0.30 29.58
CA VAL A 284 -45.67 -0.95 28.58
C VAL A 284 -46.87 -0.02 28.31
N GLU A 285 -47.47 -0.13 27.15
CA GLU A 285 -48.60 0.73 26.73
C GLU A 285 -49.79 0.48 27.66
N LYS A 286 -50.07 -0.80 27.91
CA LYS A 286 -51.19 -1.21 28.76
C LYS A 286 -50.82 -2.41 29.62
N CYS A 287 -51.37 -2.44 30.83
CA CYS A 287 -51.34 -3.60 31.70
C CYS A 287 -52.78 -4.10 31.88
N VAL A 288 -53.05 -5.34 31.47
CA VAL A 288 -54.36 -5.98 31.50
C VAL A 288 -54.36 -7.14 32.49
N ILE A 289 -55.48 -7.36 33.17
CA ILE A 289 -55.69 -8.51 34.06
C ILE A 289 -56.70 -9.42 33.35
N ALA A 290 -56.31 -10.66 33.09
CA ALA A 290 -57.17 -11.63 32.42
C ALA A 290 -56.91 -13.05 32.93
N ASP A 291 -57.97 -13.85 33.06
CA ASP A 291 -57.85 -15.30 33.22
C ASP A 291 -57.41 -15.92 31.89
N CYS A 292 -56.12 -16.25 31.78
CA CYS A 292 -55.56 -16.82 30.56
C CYS A 292 -56.09 -18.22 30.24
N SER A 293 -56.84 -18.86 31.16
CA SER A 293 -57.48 -20.16 30.93
C SER A 293 -58.90 -20.07 30.38
N ASN A 294 -59.50 -18.87 30.36
CA ASN A 294 -60.81 -18.61 29.79
C ASN A 294 -60.66 -18.02 28.37
N PRO A 295 -61.06 -18.75 27.31
CA PRO A 295 -60.95 -18.27 25.93
C PRO A 295 -61.70 -16.96 25.66
N GLU A 296 -62.91 -16.78 26.18
CA GLU A 296 -63.70 -15.56 25.96
C GLU A 296 -63.03 -14.35 26.62
N GLU A 297 -62.54 -14.51 27.84
CA GLU A 297 -61.84 -13.46 28.57
C GLU A 297 -60.48 -13.14 27.93
N ALA A 298 -59.71 -14.16 27.51
CA ALA A 298 -58.42 -13.96 26.85
C ALA A 298 -58.57 -13.20 25.52
N ASN A 299 -59.58 -13.52 24.70
CA ASN A 299 -59.81 -12.80 23.45
C ASN A 299 -60.27 -11.36 23.70
N SER A 300 -61.30 -11.15 24.52
CA SER A 300 -61.88 -9.81 24.76
C SER A 300 -61.00 -8.87 25.60
N GLN A 301 -60.18 -9.39 26.52
CA GLN A 301 -59.34 -8.56 27.41
C GLN A 301 -57.88 -8.46 26.95
N VAL A 302 -57.40 -9.36 26.08
CA VAL A 302 -56.01 -9.38 25.62
C VAL A 302 -55.89 -9.17 24.12
N LEU A 303 -56.42 -10.06 23.28
CA LEU A 303 -56.19 -10.02 21.84
C LEU A 303 -56.91 -8.83 21.17
N GLU A 304 -58.22 -8.69 21.36
CA GLU A 304 -59.00 -7.59 20.77
C GLU A 304 -58.44 -6.20 21.13
N PRO A 305 -58.07 -5.90 22.39
CA PRO A 305 -57.44 -4.62 22.72
C PRO A 305 -56.09 -4.39 22.03
N ILE A 306 -55.29 -5.44 21.80
CA ILE A 306 -54.03 -5.32 21.05
C ILE A 306 -54.34 -5.01 19.58
N LEU A 307 -55.29 -5.72 18.98
CA LEU A 307 -55.65 -5.53 17.57
C LEU A 307 -56.23 -4.13 17.33
N ASN A 308 -57.12 -3.65 18.20
CA ASN A 308 -57.66 -2.31 18.12
C ASN A 308 -56.56 -1.24 18.29
N TYR A 309 -55.67 -1.42 19.27
CA TYR A 309 -54.54 -0.51 19.45
C TYR A 309 -53.64 -0.45 18.21
N LEU A 310 -53.30 -1.62 17.64
CA LEU A 310 -52.48 -1.68 16.43
C LEU A 310 -53.21 -1.08 15.23
N ALA A 311 -54.51 -1.33 15.05
CA ALA A 311 -55.30 -0.71 13.99
C ALA A 311 -55.25 0.83 14.06
N ASP A 312 -55.30 1.38 15.27
CA ASP A 312 -55.29 2.83 15.49
C ASP A 312 -53.88 3.46 15.42
N ASN A 313 -52.82 2.70 15.72
CA ASN A 313 -51.48 3.28 15.99
C ASN A 313 -50.34 2.73 15.10
N ILE A 314 -50.55 1.67 14.31
CA ILE A 314 -49.46 1.02 13.55
C ILE A 314 -48.74 1.99 12.61
N GLU A 315 -49.47 2.87 11.90
CA GLU A 315 -48.85 3.83 10.98
C GLU A 315 -47.96 4.85 11.72
N TYR A 316 -48.35 5.25 12.92
CA TYR A 316 -47.57 6.17 13.74
C TYR A 316 -46.30 5.49 14.26
N ILE A 317 -46.43 4.25 14.76
CA ILE A 317 -45.31 3.43 15.22
C ILE A 317 -44.31 3.21 14.07
N ASP A 318 -44.79 2.86 12.88
CA ASP A 318 -43.97 2.66 11.68
C ASP A 318 -43.23 3.93 11.27
N LYS A 319 -43.90 5.09 11.26
CA LYS A 319 -43.25 6.38 10.96
C LYS A 319 -42.14 6.70 11.95
N LYS A 320 -42.37 6.49 13.25
CA LYS A 320 -41.39 6.74 14.30
C LYS A 320 -40.19 5.78 14.16
N TYR A 321 -40.46 4.52 13.84
CA TYR A 321 -39.43 3.52 13.60
C TYR A 321 -38.58 3.86 12.37
N ALA A 322 -39.20 4.20 11.24
CA ALA A 322 -38.51 4.63 10.02
C ALA A 322 -37.66 5.89 10.25
N HIS A 323 -38.19 6.87 10.96
CA HIS A 323 -37.48 8.11 11.28
C HIS A 323 -36.23 7.86 12.15
N SER A 324 -36.30 6.91 13.09
CA SER A 324 -35.13 6.55 13.89
C SER A 324 -34.01 5.95 13.04
N TYR A 325 -34.33 5.07 12.08
CA TYR A 325 -33.33 4.55 11.14
C TYR A 325 -32.77 5.61 10.21
N GLN A 326 -33.60 6.54 9.73
CA GLN A 326 -33.11 7.64 8.89
C GLN A 326 -32.04 8.44 9.64
N LYS A 327 -32.28 8.78 10.92
CA LYS A 327 -31.28 9.45 11.76
C LYS A 327 -29.98 8.66 11.90
N GLN A 328 -30.06 7.33 12.03
CA GLN A 328 -28.86 6.50 12.11
C GLN A 328 -28.07 6.49 10.80
N ILE A 329 -28.76 6.43 9.66
CA ILE A 329 -28.14 6.51 8.35
C ILE A 329 -27.46 7.87 8.17
N ASP A 330 -28.15 8.97 8.50
CA ASP A 330 -27.61 10.32 8.41
C ASP A 330 -26.35 10.48 9.29
N HIS A 331 -26.39 9.95 10.52
CA HIS A 331 -25.24 9.96 11.42
C HIS A 331 -24.06 9.14 10.88
N LEU A 332 -24.34 7.97 10.31
CA LEU A 332 -23.30 7.12 9.70
C LEU A 332 -22.67 7.82 8.49
N GLN A 333 -23.49 8.43 7.62
CA GLN A 333 -23.01 9.21 6.47
C GLN A 333 -22.17 10.40 6.90
N TRP A 334 -22.57 11.11 7.96
CA TRP A 334 -21.79 12.20 8.53
C TRP A 334 -20.42 11.72 9.04
N LYS A 335 -20.37 10.59 9.76
CA LYS A 335 -19.10 9.98 10.20
C LYS A 335 -18.20 9.61 9.03
N ILE A 336 -18.77 8.97 8.00
CA ILE A 336 -18.03 8.62 6.77
C ILE A 336 -17.46 9.88 6.12
N ASN A 337 -18.25 10.96 6.04
CA ASN A 337 -17.79 12.21 5.43
C ASN A 337 -16.62 12.84 6.19
N ILE A 338 -16.62 12.80 7.53
CA ILE A 338 -15.49 13.25 8.35
C ILE A 338 -14.21 12.50 8.00
N GLU A 339 -14.28 11.18 7.90
CA GLU A 339 -13.13 10.36 7.56
C GLU A 339 -12.66 10.60 6.11
N LEU A 340 -13.58 10.82 5.17
CA LEU A 340 -13.24 11.18 3.79
C LEU A 340 -12.55 12.55 3.67
N VAL A 341 -12.93 13.53 4.50
CA VAL A 341 -12.24 14.84 4.56
C VAL A 341 -10.82 14.69 5.10
N LYS A 342 -10.61 13.82 6.10
CA LYS A 342 -9.26 13.51 6.59
C LYS A 342 -8.43 12.82 5.50
N ALA A 343 -9.02 11.85 4.81
CA ALA A 343 -8.39 11.12 3.72
C ALA A 343 -7.92 12.07 2.60
N GLU A 344 -8.76 13.02 2.18
CA GLU A 344 -8.44 14.01 1.15
C GLU A 344 -7.19 14.84 1.48
N LYS A 345 -6.95 15.13 2.76
CA LYS A 345 -5.82 15.94 3.22
C LYS A 345 -4.55 15.14 3.51
N ALA A 346 -4.66 13.82 3.70
CA ALA A 346 -3.55 12.97 4.16
C ALA A 346 -2.31 13.02 3.25
N LEU A 347 -2.51 13.21 1.94
CA LEU A 347 -1.42 13.25 0.95
C LEU A 347 -1.28 14.63 0.28
N ALA A 348 -1.90 15.69 0.80
CA ALA A 348 -1.89 17.01 0.14
C ALA A 348 -0.52 17.72 0.17
N TYR A 349 0.36 17.38 1.11
CA TYR A 349 1.66 18.04 1.33
C TYR A 349 2.87 17.19 0.93
N TYR A 350 2.65 16.03 0.32
CA TYR A 350 3.71 15.09 -0.01
C TYR A 350 4.28 15.38 -1.41
N ALA A 351 5.53 15.86 -1.44
CA ALA A 351 6.44 15.93 -2.60
C ALA A 351 6.30 17.15 -3.54
N ASP A 352 6.87 18.28 -3.11
CA ASP A 352 7.18 19.39 -4.01
C ASP A 352 8.45 19.08 -4.82
N LYS A 353 8.26 18.81 -6.13
CA LYS A 353 9.35 18.56 -7.08
C LYS A 353 10.30 19.75 -7.21
N ASP A 354 9.81 20.97 -7.05
CA ASP A 354 10.63 22.17 -7.18
C ASP A 354 11.54 22.34 -5.96
N ILE A 355 11.05 22.07 -4.75
CA ILE A 355 11.88 22.12 -3.53
C ILE A 355 12.98 21.05 -3.60
N LEU A 356 12.66 19.82 -4.04
CA LEU A 356 13.69 18.78 -4.20
C LEU A 356 14.74 19.21 -5.23
N PHE A 357 14.31 19.76 -6.36
CA PHE A 357 15.22 20.23 -7.40
C PHE A 357 16.22 21.24 -6.86
N GLU A 358 15.75 22.30 -6.20
CA GLU A 358 16.64 23.37 -5.70
C GLU A 358 17.63 22.81 -4.67
N PHE A 359 17.20 21.90 -3.79
CA PHE A 359 18.10 21.27 -2.82
C PHE A 359 19.19 20.40 -3.47
N LEU A 360 18.83 19.58 -4.46
CA LEU A 360 19.79 18.74 -5.18
C LEU A 360 20.70 19.55 -6.09
N PHE A 361 20.17 20.61 -6.71
CA PHE A 361 20.95 21.53 -7.52
C PHE A 361 22.03 22.25 -6.69
N GLU A 362 21.69 22.77 -5.50
CA GLU A 362 22.68 23.43 -4.63
C GLU A 362 23.81 22.47 -4.22
N LYS A 363 23.47 21.21 -3.88
CA LYS A 363 24.47 20.16 -3.59
C LYS A 363 25.36 19.86 -4.79
N PHE A 364 24.77 19.69 -5.98
CA PHE A 364 25.50 19.47 -7.21
C PHE A 364 26.44 20.64 -7.51
N TRP A 365 25.93 21.88 -7.42
CA TRP A 365 26.68 23.09 -7.72
C TRP A 365 27.89 23.24 -6.79
N GLN A 366 27.69 23.02 -5.49
CA GLN A 366 28.77 23.06 -4.51
C GLN A 366 29.83 21.99 -4.78
N LYS A 367 29.41 20.75 -5.08
CA LYS A 367 30.32 19.64 -5.34
C LYS A 367 31.12 19.85 -6.63
N LEU A 368 30.45 20.17 -7.74
CA LEU A 368 31.10 20.44 -9.03
C LEU A 368 32.11 21.58 -8.90
N THR A 369 31.73 22.67 -8.23
CA THR A 369 32.62 23.82 -8.00
C THR A 369 33.87 23.39 -7.25
N ASN A 370 33.71 22.70 -6.12
CA ASN A 370 34.86 22.25 -5.33
C ASN A 370 35.76 21.27 -6.10
N ASP A 371 35.20 20.30 -6.82
CA ASP A 371 35.98 19.32 -7.57
C ASP A 371 36.78 19.97 -8.70
N LEU A 372 36.20 20.94 -9.42
CA LEU A 372 36.88 21.69 -10.47
C LEU A 372 37.95 22.64 -9.92
N GLU A 373 37.69 23.34 -8.81
CA GLU A 373 38.68 24.23 -8.18
C GLU A 373 39.85 23.43 -7.59
N ASN A 374 39.59 22.25 -7.03
CA ASN A 374 40.63 21.32 -6.59
C ASN A 374 41.47 20.84 -7.78
N LEU A 375 40.83 20.52 -8.91
CA LEU A 375 41.52 20.13 -10.13
C LEU A 375 42.39 21.28 -10.66
N LEU A 376 41.86 22.51 -10.71
CA LEU A 376 42.62 23.69 -11.12
C LEU A 376 43.82 23.93 -10.21
N THR A 377 43.65 23.74 -8.89
CA THR A 377 44.75 23.85 -7.92
C THR A 377 45.83 22.81 -8.19
N HIS A 378 45.45 21.56 -8.51
CA HIS A 378 46.39 20.52 -8.91
C HIS A 378 47.16 20.94 -10.17
N PHE A 379 46.48 21.36 -11.24
CA PHE A 379 47.16 21.86 -12.44
C PHE A 379 48.07 23.06 -12.15
N SER A 380 47.66 23.97 -11.26
CA SER A 380 48.47 25.13 -10.88
C SER A 380 49.77 24.76 -10.17
N GLN A 381 49.73 23.74 -9.31
CA GLN A 381 50.90 23.22 -8.59
C GLN A 381 51.88 22.50 -9.53
N HIS A 382 51.35 21.83 -10.56
CA HIS A 382 52.12 21.03 -11.50
C HIS A 382 52.39 21.74 -12.84
N ARG A 383 52.07 23.04 -12.98
CA ARG A 383 52.17 23.79 -14.25
C ARG A 383 53.58 23.92 -14.81
N HIS A 384 54.61 23.70 -13.99
CA HIS A 384 56.01 23.75 -14.39
C HIS A 384 56.68 22.37 -14.39
N ASP A 385 55.90 21.30 -14.16
CA ASP A 385 56.41 19.94 -14.22
C ASP A 385 56.78 19.59 -15.66
N GLN A 386 57.92 18.91 -15.80
CA GLN A 386 58.39 18.43 -17.08
C GLN A 386 57.55 17.23 -17.51
N ASP A 387 57.02 17.26 -18.73
CA ASP A 387 56.30 16.13 -19.29
C ASP A 387 57.29 15.03 -19.70
N TYR A 388 57.33 13.96 -18.92
CA TYR A 388 58.24 12.83 -19.15
C TYR A 388 58.00 12.11 -20.48
N LYS A 389 56.75 12.02 -20.95
CA LYS A 389 56.44 11.36 -22.22
C LYS A 389 56.91 12.22 -23.40
N PHE A 390 56.72 13.53 -23.31
CA PHE A 390 57.23 14.49 -24.28
C PHE A 390 58.75 14.55 -24.27
N ALA A 391 59.38 14.54 -23.08
CA ALA A 391 60.83 14.44 -22.94
C ALA A 391 61.40 13.20 -23.64
N THR A 392 60.75 12.05 -23.47
CA THR A 392 61.13 10.80 -24.14
C THR A 392 61.05 10.94 -25.67
N ARG A 393 60.03 11.61 -26.20
CA ARG A 393 59.89 11.87 -27.64
C ARG A 393 60.95 12.84 -28.17
N ILE A 394 61.28 13.89 -27.41
CA ILE A 394 62.38 14.80 -27.76
C ILE A 394 63.70 14.03 -27.82
N GLN A 395 63.99 13.20 -26.82
CA GLN A 395 65.22 12.41 -26.81
C GLN A 395 65.29 11.47 -28.01
N GLN A 396 64.19 10.77 -28.32
CA GLN A 396 64.11 9.91 -29.52
C GLN A 396 64.34 10.70 -30.81
N ALA A 397 63.78 11.89 -30.95
CA ALA A 397 63.98 12.74 -32.13
C ALA A 397 65.43 13.21 -32.26
N VAL A 398 66.06 13.62 -31.14
CA VAL A 398 67.46 14.04 -31.09
C VAL A 398 68.39 12.86 -31.39
N ASP A 399 68.14 11.70 -30.79
CA ASP A 399 68.94 10.50 -31.01
C ASP A 399 68.83 10.03 -32.47
N ASN A 400 67.63 10.01 -33.05
CA ASN A 400 67.44 9.72 -34.47
C ASN A 400 68.21 10.71 -35.35
N CYS A 401 68.15 12.01 -35.03
CA CYS A 401 68.92 13.04 -35.74
C CYS A 401 70.43 12.82 -35.63
N ARG A 402 70.94 12.39 -34.47
CA ARG A 402 72.37 12.11 -34.25
C ARG A 402 72.86 10.88 -35.02
N HIS A 403 72.01 9.86 -35.20
CA HIS A 403 72.38 8.63 -35.91
C HIS A 403 72.16 8.75 -37.44
N ASP A 404 71.07 9.37 -37.87
CA ASP A 404 70.72 9.59 -39.28
C ASP A 404 70.96 11.05 -39.67
N THR A 405 72.24 11.37 -39.87
CA THR A 405 72.72 12.75 -40.02
C THR A 405 72.48 13.37 -41.40
N GLY A 406 72.17 12.55 -42.41
CA GLY A 406 72.13 13.00 -43.82
C GLY A 406 73.48 13.47 -44.39
N ILE A 407 74.57 13.25 -43.65
CA ILE A 407 75.94 13.57 -44.08
C ILE A 407 76.41 12.48 -45.06
N PRO A 408 77.11 12.84 -46.16
CA PRO A 408 77.66 11.86 -47.09
C PRO A 408 78.55 10.84 -46.37
N LYS A 409 78.40 9.56 -46.71
CA LYS A 409 79.09 8.45 -46.00
C LYS A 409 80.45 8.12 -46.60
N THR A 410 80.68 8.54 -47.84
CA THR A 410 81.88 8.20 -48.62
C THR A 410 82.50 9.46 -49.23
N PHE A 411 83.82 9.43 -49.46
CA PHE A 411 84.49 10.51 -50.21
C PHE A 411 84.06 10.55 -51.68
N GLU A 412 83.62 9.42 -52.24
CA GLU A 412 83.07 9.33 -53.59
C GLU A 412 81.81 10.19 -53.75
N GLU A 413 80.89 10.18 -52.79
CA GLU A 413 79.69 11.05 -52.80
C GLU A 413 80.07 12.55 -52.81
N ILE A 414 81.12 12.93 -52.08
CA ILE A 414 81.62 14.32 -52.04
C ILE A 414 82.25 14.69 -53.40
N MET A 415 83.04 13.79 -53.99
CA MET A 415 83.66 13.99 -55.30
C MET A 415 82.63 14.08 -56.43
N GLU A 416 81.63 13.19 -56.44
CA GLU A 416 80.53 13.22 -57.40
C GLU A 416 79.79 14.56 -57.33
N ARG A 417 79.51 15.03 -56.11
CA ARG A 417 78.84 16.32 -55.91
C ARG A 417 79.69 17.51 -56.33
N ARG A 418 80.99 17.47 -56.07
CA ARG A 418 81.95 18.46 -56.57
C ARG A 418 82.02 18.46 -58.09
N ASN A 419 82.01 17.30 -58.74
CA ASN A 419 82.07 17.19 -60.19
C ASN A 419 80.78 17.72 -60.84
N PHE A 420 79.63 17.49 -60.21
CA PHE A 420 78.35 18.01 -60.68
C PHE A 420 78.26 19.54 -60.60
N PHE A 421 78.69 20.15 -59.48
CA PHE A 421 78.60 21.60 -59.26
C PHE A 421 79.86 22.40 -59.63
N GLY A 422 80.94 21.73 -60.02
CA GLY A 422 82.18 22.35 -60.51
C GLY A 422 83.15 22.87 -59.43
N SER A 423 82.76 22.92 -58.14
CA SER A 423 83.66 23.32 -57.05
C SER A 423 83.31 22.67 -55.70
N TYR A 424 84.31 22.51 -54.84
CA TYR A 424 84.15 21.99 -53.47
C TYR A 424 83.31 22.93 -52.60
N THR A 425 83.44 24.24 -52.77
CA THR A 425 82.65 25.24 -52.04
C THR A 425 81.17 25.15 -52.37
N THR A 426 80.83 25.04 -53.66
CA THR A 426 79.43 24.89 -54.09
C THR A 426 78.86 23.55 -53.60
N ALA A 427 79.61 22.45 -53.74
CA ALA A 427 79.17 21.14 -53.23
C ALA A 427 78.96 21.14 -51.71
N TYR A 428 79.84 21.78 -50.94
CA TYR A 428 79.70 21.96 -49.49
C TYR A 428 78.42 22.71 -49.13
N ASN A 429 78.12 23.82 -49.82
CA ASN A 429 76.90 24.60 -49.59
C ASN A 429 75.62 23.81 -49.91
N GLU A 430 75.64 22.98 -50.93
CA GLU A 430 74.53 22.08 -51.28
C GLU A 430 74.33 21.00 -50.21
N PHE A 431 75.41 20.39 -49.71
CA PHE A 431 75.33 19.46 -48.57
C PHE A 431 74.77 20.15 -47.32
N LEU A 432 75.12 21.41 -47.04
CA LEU A 432 74.54 22.16 -45.93
C LEU A 432 73.01 22.33 -46.09
N HIS A 433 72.52 22.62 -47.29
CA HIS A 433 71.07 22.70 -47.56
C HIS A 433 70.36 21.36 -47.37
N GLU A 434 70.95 20.27 -47.85
CA GLU A 434 70.41 18.91 -47.72
C GLU A 434 70.38 18.46 -46.27
N ILE A 435 71.50 18.57 -45.56
CA ILE A 435 71.61 18.24 -44.14
C ILE A 435 70.62 19.06 -43.32
N ARG A 436 70.51 20.37 -43.57
CA ARG A 436 69.53 21.23 -42.89
C ARG A 436 68.09 20.77 -43.11
N THR A 437 67.77 20.30 -44.31
CA THR A 437 66.42 19.83 -44.66
C THR A 437 66.14 18.47 -44.00
N HIS A 438 67.10 17.55 -44.08
CA HIS A 438 67.05 16.24 -43.42
C HIS A 438 66.92 16.36 -41.90
N PHE A 439 67.73 17.24 -41.29
CA PHE A 439 67.70 17.54 -39.86
C PHE A 439 66.30 17.92 -39.38
N LEU A 440 65.59 18.77 -40.12
CA LEU A 440 64.24 19.22 -39.74
C LEU A 440 63.18 18.12 -39.78
N GLN A 441 63.37 17.08 -40.61
CA GLN A 441 62.39 16.00 -40.75
C GLN A 441 62.24 15.18 -39.46
N HIS A 442 63.34 14.97 -38.73
CA HIS A 442 63.38 14.19 -37.49
C HIS A 442 62.51 14.77 -36.36
N PHE A 443 62.15 16.06 -36.45
CA PHE A 443 61.39 16.75 -35.41
C PHE A 443 59.92 17.02 -35.78
N LEU A 444 59.46 16.63 -36.98
CA LEU A 444 58.10 16.91 -37.47
C LEU A 444 57.01 16.27 -36.60
N SER A 445 57.28 15.12 -35.98
CA SER A 445 56.33 14.37 -35.15
C SER A 445 56.22 14.87 -33.71
N LEU A 446 57.06 15.81 -33.27
CA LEU A 446 57.04 16.31 -31.89
C LEU A 446 55.74 17.05 -31.56
N ASP A 447 55.11 17.71 -32.53
CA ASP A 447 53.79 18.36 -32.35
C ASP A 447 52.71 17.35 -31.88
N VAL A 448 52.70 16.15 -32.47
CA VAL A 448 51.79 15.07 -32.06
C VAL A 448 52.05 14.65 -30.62
N GLY A 449 53.32 14.63 -30.18
CA GLY A 449 53.69 14.37 -28.78
C GLY A 449 53.14 15.40 -27.80
N MET A 450 53.16 16.68 -28.19
CA MET A 450 52.61 17.76 -27.39
C MET A 450 51.07 17.66 -27.29
N GLN A 451 50.39 17.34 -28.39
CA GLN A 451 48.94 17.14 -28.41
C GLN A 451 48.49 15.98 -27.52
N GLU A 452 49.19 14.85 -27.59
CA GLU A 452 48.87 13.67 -26.80
C GLU A 452 48.98 13.96 -25.29
N SER A 453 50.00 14.72 -24.88
CA SER A 453 50.15 15.16 -23.49
C SER A 453 48.93 15.96 -23.02
N VAL A 454 48.52 17.00 -23.76
CA VAL A 454 47.33 17.79 -23.41
C VAL A 454 46.05 16.94 -23.45
N GLY A 455 45.96 15.97 -24.37
CA GLY A 455 44.88 15.00 -24.42
C GLY A 455 44.74 14.18 -23.12
N THR A 456 45.84 13.77 -22.50
CA THR A 456 45.79 13.07 -21.20
C THR A 456 45.26 13.95 -20.07
N HIS A 457 45.54 15.25 -20.09
CA HIS A 457 45.02 16.19 -19.11
C HIS A 457 43.51 16.45 -19.28
N LYS A 458 42.98 16.45 -20.52
CA LYS A 458 41.53 16.53 -20.78
C LYS A 458 40.73 15.37 -20.19
N LEU A 459 41.35 14.19 -20.04
CA LEU A 459 40.71 13.03 -19.39
C LEU A 459 40.46 13.27 -17.89
N LEU A 460 41.34 14.03 -17.21
CA LEU A 460 41.16 14.36 -15.79
C LEU A 460 39.94 15.26 -15.58
N VAL A 461 39.75 16.26 -16.46
CA VAL A 461 38.55 17.11 -16.45
C VAL A 461 37.30 16.28 -16.71
N SER A 462 37.35 15.37 -17.69
CA SER A 462 36.22 14.49 -18.02
C SER A 462 35.76 13.65 -16.83
N LYS A 463 36.71 13.14 -16.03
CA LYS A 463 36.44 12.34 -14.83
C LYS A 463 35.69 13.12 -13.74
N VAL A 464 35.90 14.43 -13.63
CA VAL A 464 35.14 15.29 -12.69
C VAL A 464 33.66 15.32 -13.07
N PHE A 465 33.35 15.42 -14.37
CA PHE A 465 31.96 15.40 -14.84
C PHE A 465 31.32 14.03 -14.67
N GLU A 466 32.04 12.94 -14.93
CA GLU A 466 31.56 11.57 -14.70
C GLU A 466 31.12 11.36 -13.24
N THR A 467 31.93 11.87 -12.30
CA THR A 467 31.66 11.75 -10.85
C THR A 467 30.49 12.62 -10.35
N ASN A 468 30.14 13.68 -11.09
CA ASN A 468 29.13 14.66 -10.66
C ASN A 468 27.81 14.56 -11.42
N LEU A 469 27.82 14.04 -12.64
CA LEU A 469 26.63 13.92 -13.50
C LEU A 469 26.12 12.48 -13.65
N GLY A 470 26.84 11.47 -13.13
CA GLY A 470 26.40 10.08 -13.16
C GLY A 470 26.16 9.53 -14.57
N ASP A 471 25.30 8.50 -14.69
CA ASP A 471 24.96 7.75 -15.93
C ASP A 471 24.22 8.58 -17.01
N ILE A 472 24.27 9.92 -16.98
CA ILE A 472 23.77 10.76 -18.10
C ILE A 472 24.51 10.40 -19.40
N ALA A 473 25.77 9.94 -19.33
CA ALA A 473 26.47 9.40 -20.49
C ALA A 473 26.92 7.96 -20.24
N ASN A 474 26.26 7.02 -20.92
CA ASN A 474 26.78 5.68 -21.18
C ASN A 474 27.96 5.73 -22.18
N GLY A 475 29.01 6.50 -21.90
CA GLY A 475 30.13 6.74 -22.82
C GLY A 475 31.46 6.89 -22.10
N LYS A 476 32.56 6.46 -22.75
CA LYS A 476 33.91 6.58 -22.19
C LYS A 476 34.28 8.06 -22.02
N SER A 477 35.07 8.36 -20.99
CA SER A 477 35.43 9.71 -20.48
C SER A 477 35.48 10.87 -21.49
N LEU A 478 36.10 10.77 -22.67
CA LEU A 478 36.15 11.88 -23.66
C LEU A 478 34.83 12.10 -24.45
N GLU A 479 34.02 11.06 -24.63
CA GLU A 479 32.73 11.12 -25.31
C GLU A 479 31.66 11.83 -24.45
N LEU A 480 31.83 11.83 -23.13
CA LEU A 480 30.95 12.49 -22.16
C LEU A 480 30.90 14.01 -22.35
N LEU A 481 32.04 14.68 -22.51
CA LEU A 481 32.06 16.14 -22.70
C LEU A 481 31.44 16.56 -24.03
N GLN A 482 31.55 15.72 -25.06
CA GLN A 482 30.89 15.93 -26.35
C GLN A 482 29.38 15.69 -26.26
N ALA A 483 28.95 14.64 -25.55
CA ALA A 483 27.54 14.37 -25.30
C ALA A 483 26.86 15.51 -24.53
N ILE A 484 27.50 16.02 -23.48
CA ILE A 484 27.00 17.21 -22.75
C ILE A 484 26.86 18.39 -23.71
N ALA A 485 27.87 18.66 -24.56
CA ALA A 485 27.81 19.77 -25.51
C ALA A 485 26.62 19.67 -26.49
N MET A 486 26.28 18.45 -26.92
CA MET A 486 25.14 18.16 -27.81
C MET A 486 23.79 18.33 -27.11
N ASP A 487 23.66 17.85 -25.87
CA ASP A 487 22.40 17.84 -25.12
C ASP A 487 22.05 19.20 -24.48
N LEU A 488 23.01 20.13 -24.42
CA LEU A 488 22.76 21.48 -23.96
C LEU A 488 21.66 22.16 -24.82
N PRO A 489 20.75 22.93 -24.20
CA PRO A 489 19.70 23.63 -24.95
C PRO A 489 20.30 24.80 -25.76
N GLU A 490 19.61 25.26 -26.81
CA GLU A 490 20.11 26.35 -27.68
C GLU A 490 20.36 27.67 -26.95
N ASN A 491 19.61 27.92 -25.88
CA ASN A 491 19.78 29.10 -25.04
C ASN A 491 20.97 29.00 -24.05
N ALA A 492 21.62 27.84 -23.89
CA ALA A 492 22.82 27.67 -23.09
C ALA A 492 24.09 28.02 -23.89
N THR A 493 24.14 29.25 -24.39
CA THR A 493 25.19 29.72 -25.32
C THR A 493 26.58 29.70 -24.70
N THR A 494 26.70 30.03 -23.41
CA THR A 494 27.99 30.10 -22.71
C THR A 494 28.55 28.70 -22.50
N LEU A 495 27.73 27.78 -21.98
CA LEU A 495 28.14 26.40 -21.77
C LEU A 495 28.51 25.72 -23.08
N LYS A 496 27.68 25.87 -24.12
CA LYS A 496 27.97 25.28 -25.44
C LYS A 496 29.31 25.77 -26.00
N ALA A 497 29.57 27.07 -25.92
CA ALA A 497 30.82 27.64 -26.37
C ALA A 497 32.01 27.13 -25.55
N ALA A 498 31.86 26.99 -24.23
CA ALA A 498 32.91 26.50 -23.33
C ALA A 498 33.28 25.03 -23.62
N PHE A 499 32.29 24.13 -23.68
CA PHE A 499 32.53 22.71 -23.97
C PHE A 499 33.06 22.49 -25.38
N SER A 500 32.56 23.25 -26.38
CA SER A 500 33.06 23.16 -27.75
C SER A 500 34.50 23.66 -27.88
N ALA A 501 34.84 24.78 -27.22
CA ALA A 501 36.20 25.31 -27.21
C ALA A 501 37.19 24.36 -26.51
N PHE A 502 36.79 23.74 -25.40
CA PHE A 502 37.62 22.77 -24.69
C PHE A 502 37.87 21.50 -25.51
N ASN A 503 36.84 20.96 -26.15
CA ASN A 503 36.97 19.78 -27.01
C ASN A 503 37.89 20.05 -28.21
N ASN A 504 37.74 21.21 -28.86
CA ASN A 504 38.51 21.59 -30.04
C ASN A 504 39.87 22.24 -29.72
N PHE A 505 40.26 22.36 -28.44
CA PHE A 505 41.54 22.93 -28.06
C PHE A 505 42.69 22.06 -28.58
N ASN A 506 43.51 22.63 -29.46
CA ASN A 506 44.72 22.01 -30.00
C ASN A 506 45.89 22.94 -29.72
N VAL A 507 47.00 22.39 -29.22
CA VAL A 507 48.23 23.17 -29.01
C VAL A 507 48.88 23.46 -30.35
N SER A 508 49.17 24.71 -30.70
CA SER A 508 49.94 25.00 -31.92
C SER A 508 51.45 24.80 -31.70
N GLY A 509 51.84 23.60 -31.28
CA GLY A 509 53.22 23.26 -30.90
C GLY A 509 54.18 23.26 -32.10
N ALA A 510 53.70 22.88 -33.28
CA ALA A 510 54.47 22.79 -34.51
C ALA A 510 55.22 24.10 -34.84
N ALA A 511 54.55 25.25 -34.74
CA ALA A 511 55.16 26.54 -35.02
C ALA A 511 56.25 26.91 -34.00
N GLN A 512 56.02 26.61 -32.72
CA GLN A 512 56.97 26.88 -31.64
C GLN A 512 58.21 25.98 -31.75
N ILE A 513 57.99 24.67 -31.88
CA ILE A 513 59.04 23.66 -32.09
C ILE A 513 59.89 24.02 -33.32
N GLN A 514 59.25 24.34 -34.45
CA GLN A 514 59.96 24.75 -35.65
C GLN A 514 60.77 26.03 -35.46
N ARG A 515 60.24 27.04 -34.76
CA ARG A 515 60.98 28.28 -34.47
C ARG A 515 62.25 27.98 -33.68
N HIS A 516 62.11 27.25 -32.56
CA HIS A 516 63.22 26.90 -31.68
C HIS A 516 64.29 26.05 -32.38
N ILE A 517 63.90 25.11 -33.25
CA ILE A 517 64.88 24.34 -34.01
C ILE A 517 65.55 25.20 -35.09
N ARG A 518 64.78 25.96 -35.87
CA ARG A 518 65.31 26.74 -37.01
C ARG A 518 66.33 27.78 -36.61
N GLU A 519 66.17 28.43 -35.45
CA GLU A 519 67.13 29.40 -34.91
C GLU A 519 68.50 28.76 -34.64
N ASN A 520 68.52 27.48 -34.28
CA ASN A 520 69.75 26.73 -34.00
C ASN A 520 70.43 26.15 -35.26
N LEU A 521 69.77 26.22 -36.42
CA LEU A 521 70.30 25.73 -37.71
C LEU A 521 70.95 26.82 -38.58
N ASN A 522 71.14 28.03 -38.07
CA ASN A 522 71.71 29.12 -38.86
C ASN A 522 73.15 28.81 -39.34
N ARG A 523 73.96 28.08 -38.55
CA ARG A 523 75.31 27.69 -38.99
C ARG A 523 75.33 26.65 -40.13
N LEU A 524 74.20 26.00 -40.39
CA LEU A 524 73.99 25.10 -41.54
C LEU A 524 73.42 25.84 -42.75
N ARG A 525 73.32 27.17 -42.73
CA ARG A 525 72.99 27.96 -43.91
C ARG A 525 74.28 28.49 -44.55
N PRO A 526 74.46 28.32 -45.88
CA PRO A 526 75.64 28.81 -46.57
C PRO A 526 75.94 30.30 -46.32
N ASP A 527 74.92 31.17 -46.37
CA ASP A 527 75.10 32.62 -46.24
C ASP A 527 75.40 33.10 -44.82
N ASP A 528 75.00 32.33 -43.81
CA ASP A 528 75.18 32.68 -42.39
C ASP A 528 76.49 32.11 -41.81
N ASN A 529 77.17 31.23 -42.56
CA ASN A 529 78.45 30.64 -42.16
C ASN A 529 79.62 31.51 -42.63
N ARG A 530 80.16 32.34 -41.73
CA ARG A 530 81.30 33.23 -42.01
C ARG A 530 82.67 32.53 -42.10
N MET A 531 82.71 31.22 -41.88
CA MET A 531 83.93 30.41 -41.89
C MET A 531 83.91 29.46 -43.08
N THR A 532 85.07 29.29 -43.71
CA THR A 532 85.27 28.25 -44.74
C THR A 532 85.19 26.85 -44.11
N PHE A 533 84.83 25.83 -44.90
CA PHE A 533 84.81 24.45 -44.39
C PHE A 533 86.17 24.01 -43.82
N SER A 534 87.28 24.54 -44.34
CA SER A 534 88.62 24.30 -43.81
C SER A 534 88.79 24.85 -42.38
N GLU A 535 88.35 26.08 -42.11
CA GLU A 535 88.41 26.70 -40.76
C GLU A 535 87.51 25.97 -39.76
N VAL A 536 86.31 25.56 -40.19
CA VAL A 536 85.36 24.79 -39.37
C VAL A 536 85.97 23.44 -38.99
N ALA A 537 86.57 22.73 -39.96
CA ALA A 537 87.19 21.43 -39.81
C ALA A 537 88.42 21.46 -38.89
N ILE A 538 89.31 22.47 -39.02
CA ILE A 538 90.50 22.60 -38.17
C ILE A 538 90.10 22.75 -36.70
N GLY A 539 89.04 23.51 -36.41
CA GLY A 539 88.53 23.65 -35.05
C GLY A 539 87.64 22.50 -34.56
N SER A 540 87.49 21.41 -35.31
CA SER A 540 86.59 20.28 -34.96
C SER A 540 87.22 19.25 -34.03
N GLY A 541 88.56 19.14 -34.02
CA GLY A 541 89.27 18.06 -33.34
C GLY A 541 89.07 16.66 -33.95
N LEU A 542 88.41 16.57 -35.12
CA LEU A 542 88.11 15.31 -35.83
C LEU A 542 89.18 14.94 -36.87
N LEU A 543 90.16 15.81 -37.11
CA LEU A 543 91.25 15.58 -38.05
C LEU A 543 92.41 14.82 -37.37
N PRO A 544 93.11 13.90 -38.07
CA PRO A 544 94.26 13.18 -37.52
C PRO A 544 95.38 14.13 -37.10
N VAL A 545 95.98 13.89 -35.93
CA VAL A 545 97.07 14.74 -35.38
C VAL A 545 98.43 14.44 -36.04
N ASP A 546 98.57 13.30 -36.72
CA ASP A 546 99.82 12.86 -37.35
C ASP A 546 99.69 12.60 -38.86
N ALA A 547 100.44 13.40 -39.63
CA ALA A 547 100.92 13.27 -41.02
C ALA A 547 99.92 13.29 -42.22
N SER A 548 100.29 14.11 -43.22
CA SER A 548 99.63 14.50 -44.49
C SER A 548 98.58 15.61 -44.38
N LEU A 549 98.69 16.64 -45.24
CA LEU A 549 97.69 17.71 -45.36
C LEU A 549 96.33 17.04 -45.69
N PRO A 550 95.29 17.21 -44.87
CA PRO A 550 94.00 16.58 -45.12
C PRO A 550 93.46 17.02 -46.48
N ASN A 551 92.91 16.08 -47.23
CA ASN A 551 92.33 16.40 -48.53
C ASN A 551 91.03 17.21 -48.36
N GLN A 552 90.52 17.79 -49.45
CA GLN A 552 89.38 18.69 -49.39
C GLN A 552 88.10 17.95 -48.95
N GLU A 553 87.98 16.67 -49.29
CA GLU A 553 86.87 15.80 -48.92
C GLU A 553 86.83 15.50 -47.41
N GLU A 554 87.98 15.23 -46.80
CA GLU A 554 88.15 15.05 -45.34
C GLU A 554 87.79 16.33 -44.59
N LEU A 555 88.22 17.49 -45.09
CA LEU A 555 87.88 18.79 -44.52
C LEU A 555 86.38 19.07 -44.61
N ILE A 556 85.74 18.78 -45.76
CA ILE A 556 84.29 18.92 -45.93
C ILE A 556 83.55 18.00 -44.95
N LEU A 557 83.91 16.72 -44.89
CA LEU A 557 83.26 15.75 -44.03
C LEU A 557 83.36 16.13 -42.55
N ALA A 558 84.56 16.50 -42.07
CA ALA A 558 84.79 16.95 -40.71
C ALA A 558 84.02 18.24 -40.38
N ALA A 559 83.92 19.17 -41.32
CA ALA A 559 83.15 20.40 -41.15
C ALA A 559 81.65 20.12 -41.03
N LEU A 560 81.10 19.27 -41.90
CA LEU A 560 79.68 18.88 -41.86
C LEU A 560 79.34 18.14 -40.56
N GLN A 561 80.18 17.21 -40.12
CA GLN A 561 80.00 16.48 -38.86
C GLN A 561 80.01 17.42 -37.64
N LYS A 562 80.95 18.37 -37.61
CA LYS A 562 81.02 19.36 -36.52
C LYS A 562 79.76 20.22 -36.48
N LEU A 563 79.36 20.81 -37.61
CA LEU A 563 78.20 21.70 -37.66
C LEU A 563 76.89 20.97 -37.36
N HIS A 564 76.74 19.73 -37.83
CA HIS A 564 75.61 18.88 -37.49
C HIS A 564 75.56 18.58 -35.99
N LYS A 565 76.69 18.19 -35.38
CA LYS A 565 76.77 17.92 -33.94
C LYS A 565 76.42 19.17 -33.12
N GLU A 566 77.01 20.33 -33.44
CA GLU A 566 76.68 21.58 -32.77
C GLU A 566 75.20 21.97 -32.92
N ALA A 567 74.61 21.73 -34.09
CA ALA A 567 73.19 21.95 -34.33
C ALA A 567 72.31 21.00 -33.50
N ALA A 568 72.66 19.72 -33.42
CA ALA A 568 71.95 18.72 -32.61
C ALA A 568 72.00 19.07 -31.12
N ASP A 569 73.17 19.39 -30.58
CA ASP A 569 73.34 19.73 -29.17
C ASP A 569 72.57 21.01 -28.78
N LYS A 570 72.59 22.04 -29.64
CA LYS A 570 71.82 23.27 -29.42
C LYS A 570 70.32 23.09 -29.60
N ALA A 571 69.90 22.25 -30.55
CA ALA A 571 68.49 21.92 -30.73
C ALA A 571 67.95 21.13 -29.52
N GLU A 572 68.71 20.17 -28.97
CA GLU A 572 68.37 19.46 -27.73
C GLU A 572 68.25 20.44 -26.55
N GLU A 573 69.21 21.35 -26.36
CA GLU A 573 69.13 22.37 -25.30
C GLU A 573 67.89 23.27 -25.47
N ALA A 574 67.56 23.67 -26.70
CA ALA A 574 66.40 24.51 -26.98
C ALA A 574 65.07 23.77 -26.78
N LEU A 575 64.98 22.51 -27.20
CA LEU A 575 63.78 21.68 -27.01
C LEU A 575 63.57 21.30 -25.54
N ASN A 576 64.65 21.11 -24.78
CA ASN A 576 64.56 20.83 -23.34
C ASN A 576 63.95 22.01 -22.54
N LYS A 577 63.98 23.23 -23.08
CA LYS A 577 63.29 24.39 -22.49
C LYS A 577 61.76 24.30 -22.66
N LEU A 578 61.28 23.46 -23.58
CA LEU A 578 59.84 23.28 -23.86
C LEU A 578 59.21 22.14 -23.05
N LEU A 579 59.96 21.47 -22.17
CA LEU A 579 59.46 20.28 -21.45
C LEU A 579 58.28 20.56 -20.53
N CYS A 580 58.12 21.78 -20.03
CA CYS A 580 57.00 22.18 -19.17
C CYS A 580 55.83 22.83 -19.94
N GLU A 581 56.00 23.15 -21.22
CA GLU A 581 54.94 23.81 -22.03
C GLU A 581 53.64 22.99 -22.10
N PRO A 582 53.65 21.65 -22.25
CA PRO A 582 52.41 20.87 -22.23
C PRO A 582 51.62 21.01 -20.91
N SER A 583 52.32 21.03 -19.78
CA SER A 583 51.74 21.22 -18.44
C SER A 583 51.17 22.63 -18.27
N LEU A 584 51.87 23.63 -18.82
CA LEU A 584 51.46 25.03 -18.81
C LEU A 584 50.20 25.27 -19.66
N ASP A 585 50.19 24.74 -20.89
CA ASP A 585 49.04 24.79 -21.80
C ASP A 585 47.82 24.10 -21.21
N ALA A 586 48.02 22.95 -20.56
CA ALA A 586 46.95 22.24 -19.88
C ALA A 586 46.35 23.07 -18.73
N TYR A 587 47.17 23.74 -17.91
CA TYR A 587 46.70 24.63 -16.85
C TYR A 587 45.83 25.76 -17.42
N TYR A 588 46.32 26.51 -18.41
CA TYR A 588 45.56 27.64 -18.98
C TYR A 588 44.28 27.20 -19.70
N MET A 589 44.32 26.07 -20.41
CA MET A 589 43.13 25.48 -21.03
C MET A 589 42.06 25.18 -19.97
N VAL A 590 42.45 24.54 -18.85
CA VAL A 590 41.53 24.18 -17.76
C VAL A 590 41.03 25.42 -17.03
N GLU A 591 41.88 26.40 -16.78
CA GLU A 591 41.53 27.69 -16.15
C GLU A 591 40.45 28.42 -16.96
N VAL A 592 40.69 28.63 -18.26
CA VAL A 592 39.74 29.29 -19.16
C VAL A 592 38.43 28.52 -19.26
N PHE A 593 38.49 27.18 -19.25
CA PHE A 593 37.29 26.37 -19.27
C PHE A 593 36.47 26.54 -17.99
N ILE A 594 37.10 26.44 -16.82
CA ILE A 594 36.46 26.62 -15.50
C ILE A 594 35.85 28.01 -15.35
N ASP A 595 36.56 29.06 -15.78
CA ASP A 595 36.05 30.43 -15.81
C ASP A 595 34.74 30.55 -16.57
N ARG A 596 34.65 29.86 -17.71
CA ARG A 596 33.47 29.91 -18.57
C ARG A 596 32.30 29.12 -18.01
N ILE A 597 32.54 27.97 -17.38
CA ILE A 597 31.46 27.09 -16.90
C ILE A 597 31.01 27.36 -15.45
N LEU A 598 31.82 28.03 -14.63
CA LEU A 598 31.50 28.36 -13.23
C LEU A 598 31.37 29.86 -12.96
N ARG A 599 32.28 30.69 -13.49
CA ARG A 599 32.46 32.08 -13.05
C ARG A 599 31.78 33.11 -13.94
N THR A 600 31.43 32.73 -15.17
CA THR A 600 30.77 33.63 -16.13
C THR A 600 29.36 33.99 -15.67
N LYS A 601 29.01 35.28 -15.74
CA LYS A 601 27.69 35.79 -15.33
C LYS A 601 26.58 35.06 -16.09
N GLY A 602 25.64 34.47 -15.35
CA GLY A 602 24.48 33.77 -15.91
C GLY A 602 24.69 32.28 -16.18
N VAL A 603 25.92 31.75 -16.06
CA VAL A 603 26.20 30.34 -16.37
C VAL A 603 25.52 29.37 -15.39
N GLN A 604 25.37 29.75 -14.12
CA GLN A 604 24.65 28.94 -13.13
C GLN A 604 23.17 28.75 -13.53
N LEU A 605 22.56 29.77 -14.17
CA LEU A 605 21.19 29.64 -14.68
C LEU A 605 21.13 28.69 -15.88
N GLU A 606 22.11 28.73 -16.79
CA GLU A 606 22.21 27.76 -17.89
C GLU A 606 22.31 26.33 -17.36
N TRP A 607 23.11 26.09 -16.31
CA TRP A 607 23.18 24.81 -15.61
C TRP A 607 21.85 24.41 -14.96
N ARG A 608 21.16 25.34 -14.28
CA ARG A 608 19.83 25.07 -13.69
C ARG A 608 18.83 24.63 -14.75
N ILE A 609 18.77 25.33 -15.88
CA ILE A 609 17.85 25.00 -16.98
C ILE A 609 18.16 23.62 -17.57
N PHE A 610 19.44 23.35 -17.83
CA PHE A 610 19.89 22.07 -18.37
C PHE A 610 19.54 20.90 -17.42
N LEU A 611 19.91 21.01 -16.15
CA LEU A 611 19.66 19.95 -15.17
C LEU A 611 18.18 19.77 -14.89
N ARG A 612 17.35 20.82 -14.91
CA ARG A 612 15.89 20.68 -14.67
C ARG A 612 15.21 19.77 -15.68
N LYS A 613 15.68 19.75 -16.92
CA LYS A 613 15.20 18.83 -17.97
C LYS A 613 15.70 17.40 -17.77
N LEU A 614 16.88 17.24 -17.17
CA LEU A 614 17.53 15.94 -16.98
C LEU A 614 17.39 15.39 -15.56
N SER A 615 16.71 16.09 -14.64
CA SER A 615 16.62 15.72 -13.21
C SER A 615 16.29 14.24 -12.97
N PRO A 616 15.32 13.61 -13.69
CA PRO A 616 15.00 12.20 -13.47
C PRO A 616 16.10 11.21 -13.91
N LYS A 617 17.01 11.64 -14.79
CA LYS A 617 18.17 10.88 -15.23
C LYS A 617 19.39 11.10 -14.34
N VAL A 618 19.55 12.31 -13.80
CA VAL A 618 20.69 12.68 -12.95
C VAL A 618 20.50 12.18 -11.51
N TRP A 619 19.28 12.31 -10.99
CA TRP A 619 18.97 12.07 -9.58
C TRP A 619 17.86 11.04 -9.41
N PRO A 620 18.13 9.85 -8.86
CA PRO A 620 17.13 8.80 -8.66
C PRO A 620 15.99 9.21 -7.74
N GLU A 621 16.19 10.21 -6.86
CA GLU A 621 15.17 10.75 -5.95
C GLU A 621 13.94 11.28 -6.69
N PHE A 622 14.09 11.72 -7.95
CA PHE A 622 12.97 12.16 -8.80
C PHE A 622 12.06 11.00 -9.23
N GLN A 623 12.60 9.78 -9.41
CA GLN A 623 11.80 8.60 -9.74
C GLN A 623 10.90 8.20 -8.55
N GLU A 624 11.39 8.37 -7.33
CA GLU A 624 10.62 8.10 -6.13
C GLU A 624 9.49 9.13 -5.93
N ILE A 625 9.76 10.41 -6.19
CA ILE A 625 8.71 11.45 -6.17
C ILE A 625 7.67 11.22 -7.26
N GLU A 626 8.05 10.81 -8.48
CA GLU A 626 7.08 10.50 -9.54
C GLU A 626 6.11 9.38 -9.16
N LYS A 627 6.63 8.29 -8.58
CA LYS A 627 5.79 7.22 -8.03
C LYS A 627 4.83 7.75 -6.96
N ARG A 628 5.31 8.66 -6.11
CA ARG A 628 4.48 9.27 -5.03
C ARG A 628 3.39 10.18 -5.57
N ILE A 629 3.66 10.97 -6.62
CA ILE A 629 2.63 11.80 -7.28
C ILE A 629 1.55 10.92 -7.92
N GLN A 630 1.94 9.84 -8.61
CA GLN A 630 0.97 8.88 -9.16
C GLN A 630 0.09 8.27 -8.07
N LEU A 631 0.68 7.89 -6.92
CA LEU A 631 -0.08 7.40 -5.77
C LEU A 631 -1.05 8.46 -5.22
N GLN A 632 -0.64 9.72 -5.18
CA GLN A 632 -1.49 10.84 -4.76
C GLN A 632 -2.70 11.02 -5.69
N GLU A 633 -2.51 10.96 -7.00
CA GLU A 633 -3.59 11.05 -7.99
C GLU A 633 -4.60 9.89 -7.84
N ILE A 634 -4.09 8.66 -7.73
CA ILE A 634 -4.92 7.46 -7.52
C ILE A 634 -5.72 7.61 -6.22
N TRP A 635 -5.07 8.04 -5.15
CA TRP A 635 -5.72 8.26 -3.86
C TRP A 635 -6.84 9.30 -3.94
N GLN A 636 -6.60 10.44 -4.59
CA GLN A 636 -7.61 11.48 -4.77
C GLN A 636 -8.81 10.98 -5.59
N ASP A 637 -8.59 10.18 -6.63
CA ASP A 637 -9.68 9.58 -7.42
C ASP A 637 -10.52 8.60 -6.57
N LEU A 638 -9.88 7.76 -5.78
CA LEU A 638 -10.56 6.83 -4.86
C LEU A 638 -11.41 7.57 -3.81
N VAL A 639 -10.86 8.62 -3.19
CA VAL A 639 -11.59 9.46 -2.23
C VAL A 639 -12.81 10.13 -2.89
N LYS A 640 -12.67 10.64 -4.12
CA LYS A 640 -13.79 11.24 -4.88
C LYS A 640 -14.88 10.21 -5.19
N LYS A 641 -14.52 8.98 -5.58
CA LYS A 641 -15.49 7.89 -5.82
C LYS A 641 -16.25 7.52 -4.55
N ALA A 642 -15.54 7.42 -3.43
CA ALA A 642 -16.15 7.13 -2.13
C ALA A 642 -17.14 8.24 -1.71
N LYS A 643 -16.77 9.52 -1.87
CA LYS A 643 -17.68 10.66 -1.61
C LYS A 643 -18.96 10.59 -2.45
N LYS A 644 -18.84 10.36 -3.77
CA LYS A 644 -20.01 10.23 -4.67
C LYS A 644 -20.96 9.10 -4.26
N THR A 645 -20.40 7.98 -3.83
CA THR A 645 -21.19 6.82 -3.39
C THR A 645 -21.97 7.14 -2.11
N ASN A 646 -21.32 7.81 -1.15
CA ASN A 646 -21.94 8.26 0.08
C ASN A 646 -23.10 9.25 -0.17
N GLU A 647 -22.93 10.18 -1.12
CA GLU A 647 -23.97 11.16 -1.49
C GLU A 647 -25.16 10.55 -2.26
N PHE A 648 -24.90 9.57 -3.14
CA PHE A 648 -25.94 8.93 -3.94
C PHE A 648 -26.94 8.14 -3.07
N GLN A 649 -26.46 7.49 -2.02
CA GLN A 649 -27.32 6.77 -1.07
C GLN A 649 -28.26 7.70 -0.31
N ASN A 650 -27.86 8.94 -0.05
CA ASN A 650 -28.70 9.95 0.60
C ASN A 650 -29.94 10.31 -0.25
N LYS A 651 -29.77 10.42 -1.58
CA LYS A 651 -30.87 10.78 -2.49
C LYS A 651 -31.90 9.67 -2.68
N GLN A 652 -31.51 8.40 -2.63
CA GLN A 652 -32.46 7.30 -2.81
C GLN A 652 -33.38 7.10 -1.60
N LEU A 653 -32.93 7.45 -0.39
CA LEU A 653 -33.72 7.31 0.83
C LEU A 653 -34.80 8.40 0.95
N ILE A 654 -34.51 9.62 0.50
CA ILE A 654 -35.48 10.74 0.49
C ILE A 654 -36.66 10.48 -0.47
N ILE A 655 -36.48 9.68 -1.52
CA ILE A 655 -37.52 9.40 -2.53
C ILE A 655 -38.58 8.39 -2.03
N TYR A 656 -38.36 7.74 -0.89
CA TYR A 656 -39.34 6.82 -0.27
C TYR A 656 -40.33 7.50 0.69
N GLU A 657 -40.44 8.83 0.71
CA GLU A 657 -41.65 9.48 1.23
C GLU A 657 -42.81 9.17 0.26
N PRO A 658 -43.86 8.43 0.68
CA PRO A 658 -45.02 8.27 -0.17
C PRO A 658 -45.63 9.66 -0.34
N LYS A 659 -45.75 10.10 -1.60
CA LYS A 659 -46.56 11.27 -1.94
C LYS A 659 -47.97 11.00 -1.43
N THR A 660 -48.32 11.66 -0.33
CA THR A 660 -49.70 11.79 0.13
C THR A 660 -50.46 12.57 -0.94
N ASN A 661 -51.38 11.88 -1.62
CA ASN A 661 -52.52 12.49 -2.30
C ASN A 661 -53.72 12.42 -1.37
#